data_AF-A0A498IVH7-F1
#
_entry.id   AF-A0A498IVH7-F1
#
_cell.length_a   1.000
_cell.length_b   1.000
_cell.length_c   1.000
_cell.angle_alpha   90.00
_cell.angle_beta   90.00
_cell.angle_gamma   90.00
#
_symmetry.space_group_name_H-M   'P 1'
#
loop_
_entity.id
_entity.type
_entity.pdbx_description
1 polymer ?
#
loop_
_entity_poly.entity_id
_entity_poly.type
_entity_poly.pdbx_seq_one_letter_code
_entity_poly.pdbx_strand_id
1 'polypeptide(L)'
;MEGEIGNFVKVWLSVYLSLCYCYAIAKFVPKGVPRLLLIIPIVSLFLYLPLHLSSLHLGGTTAFFISWLANFKLLLFAFGKGPLCSDPSISLLRFVAVACLPIKIQQNQYSKTQNKENPAPKITKNGTKSPLNYAVKGLLFALLVKLYDYKEHIHPNLLWIMYCFHIYFALEIILVIAATLARALLGLELEPQFDEPYLSSSLQDFWGRRWNIMVTSILRPTVYEPILALATRVVGRRWATLAGVMGTFVVSAIMHELIFYYLGRTRPTWEITWFFLLHGACLVAEISVKKAVGKRKKLQLPRSVSGPLTVAFVMATVFWLFFPPLLRCKADVRALEEYAAVGAFVKNIGHAFASTAKLEGEIPIFFMVWILVVASLSYCHTVGNVTSPGTTRLLAVLPVVFFFFYLPLNLTTIFLGGPSSFFLAWLANFKLLLFAFNKGPLATTPPTSISHFIPLACLPIKFRNDPKNHEKKERPAQRISASKSLPKGQKSTLNYVTKALIFSTSVHVYHNKQFIHPKILLFLYSIYMYTGLELILALVGSLARVFLGVNFEPQFDEPYLATSLQDFWGSRWNIMVSRILHPTVYQPVREISTGALGTKWAPIPAVIASFFVSAVMHELIFYYIGRTLPTWELTCFFLLHGICLSIEIVIKKAFDGKWRLPAAVSGPLAMAFVVATGVWLFLPSIMVRCEPDVMAYREYTAFTEFMKSVGNFVKVSFLSIVGK
;
A
#
# COMPACT_ATOMS: atom_id res chain seq x y z
N MET A 1 19.87 -17.89 -9.23
CA MET A 1 19.19 -16.62 -8.85
C MET A 1 20.06 -15.70 -7.98
N GLU A 2 20.96 -16.21 -7.14
CA GLU A 2 21.63 -15.40 -6.11
C GLU A 2 22.66 -14.40 -6.67
N GLY A 3 23.51 -14.81 -7.63
CA GLY A 3 24.42 -13.88 -8.33
C GLY A 3 23.71 -12.83 -9.19
N GLU A 4 22.51 -13.14 -9.67
CA GLU A 4 21.68 -12.26 -10.49
C GLU A 4 21.16 -11.06 -9.69
N ILE A 5 20.78 -11.25 -8.42
CA ILE A 5 20.32 -10.16 -7.54
C ILE A 5 21.45 -9.16 -7.28
N GLY A 6 22.68 -9.65 -7.08
CA GLY A 6 23.86 -8.79 -6.95
C GLY A 6 24.10 -7.92 -8.20
N ASN A 7 24.00 -8.53 -9.38
CA ASN A 7 24.09 -7.81 -10.65
C ASN A 7 22.95 -6.80 -10.83
N PHE A 8 21.73 -7.17 -10.46
CA PHE A 8 20.58 -6.29 -10.48
C PHE A 8 20.78 -5.04 -9.62
N VAL A 9 21.28 -5.20 -8.40
CA VAL A 9 21.59 -4.07 -7.51
C VAL A 9 22.66 -3.16 -8.12
N LYS A 10 23.76 -3.71 -8.67
CA LYS A 10 24.81 -2.94 -9.33
C LYS A 10 24.28 -2.17 -10.54
N VAL A 11 23.44 -2.80 -11.36
CA VAL A 11 22.79 -2.18 -12.52
C VAL A 11 21.93 -1.00 -12.09
N TRP A 12 21.02 -1.20 -11.14
CA TRP A 12 20.10 -0.14 -10.70
C TRP A 12 20.80 0.98 -9.93
N LEU A 13 21.90 0.70 -9.21
CA LEU A 13 22.76 1.73 -8.63
C LEU A 13 23.42 2.58 -9.72
N SER A 14 23.91 1.94 -10.79
CA SER A 14 24.50 2.65 -11.94
C SER A 14 23.47 3.53 -12.65
N VAL A 15 22.24 3.04 -12.83
CA VAL A 15 21.11 3.82 -13.35
C VAL A 15 20.85 5.04 -12.46
N TYR A 16 20.77 4.85 -11.14
CA TYR A 16 20.51 5.94 -10.20
C TYR A 16 21.58 7.04 -10.28
N LEU A 17 22.86 6.67 -10.26
CA LEU A 17 23.97 7.62 -10.37
C LEU A 17 23.96 8.36 -11.72
N SER A 18 23.66 7.66 -12.81
CA SER A 18 23.56 8.23 -14.16
C SER A 18 22.43 9.26 -14.28
N LEU A 19 21.29 9.01 -13.64
CA LEU A 19 20.17 9.95 -13.61
C LEU A 19 20.45 11.15 -12.70
N CYS A 20 21.18 10.96 -11.59
CA CYS A 20 21.66 12.07 -10.77
C CYS A 20 22.59 12.99 -11.57
N TYR A 21 23.49 12.42 -12.38
CA TYR A 21 24.31 13.17 -13.32
C TYR A 21 23.45 13.94 -14.34
N CYS A 22 22.51 13.28 -15.02
CA CYS A 22 21.61 13.93 -15.98
C CYS A 22 20.81 15.10 -15.37
N TYR A 23 20.36 14.94 -14.13
CA TYR A 23 19.66 15.99 -13.38
C TYR A 23 20.57 17.18 -13.05
N ALA A 24 21.83 16.92 -12.65
CA ALA A 24 22.80 17.96 -12.33
C ALA A 24 23.20 18.76 -13.57
N ILE A 25 23.57 18.09 -14.68
CA ILE A 25 24.02 18.78 -15.91
C ILE A 25 22.95 19.69 -16.49
N ALA A 26 21.67 19.35 -16.31
CA ALA A 26 20.57 20.12 -16.87
C ALA A 26 20.42 21.52 -16.24
N LYS A 27 21.03 21.75 -15.07
CA LYS A 27 21.13 23.07 -14.43
C LYS A 27 22.21 23.95 -15.05
N PHE A 28 23.25 23.35 -15.62
CA PHE A 28 24.43 24.05 -16.15
C PHE A 28 24.43 24.16 -17.66
N VAL A 29 23.71 23.27 -18.37
CA VAL A 29 23.78 23.16 -19.83
C VAL A 29 22.43 23.48 -20.47
N PRO A 30 22.38 24.37 -21.48
CA PRO A 30 21.14 24.76 -22.15
C PRO A 30 20.48 23.59 -22.88
N LYS A 31 19.17 23.71 -23.11
CA LYS A 31 18.36 22.71 -23.84
C LYS A 31 18.82 22.66 -25.30
N GLY A 32 18.84 21.49 -25.91
CA GLY A 32 19.20 21.29 -27.32
C GLY A 32 20.40 20.36 -27.50
N VAL A 33 21.15 20.57 -28.59
CA VAL A 33 22.28 19.72 -29.00
C VAL A 33 23.38 19.60 -27.93
N PRO A 34 23.82 20.67 -27.23
CA PRO A 34 24.87 20.55 -26.21
C PRO A 34 24.50 19.59 -25.08
N ARG A 35 23.25 19.65 -24.61
CA ARG A 35 22.73 18.73 -23.59
C ARG A 35 22.59 17.31 -24.13
N LEU A 36 22.20 17.15 -25.40
CA LEU A 36 22.13 15.83 -26.03
C LEU A 36 23.51 15.15 -26.06
N LEU A 37 24.57 15.86 -26.46
CA LEU A 37 25.93 15.31 -26.52
C LEU A 37 26.40 14.77 -25.16
N LEU A 38 26.05 15.43 -24.07
CA LEU A 38 26.38 14.97 -22.71
C LEU A 38 25.49 13.81 -22.21
N ILE A 39 24.30 13.64 -22.78
CA ILE A 39 23.37 12.56 -22.44
C ILE A 39 23.65 11.29 -23.26
N ILE A 40 24.25 11.39 -24.45
CA ILE A 40 24.56 10.22 -25.31
C ILE A 40 25.35 9.13 -24.57
N PRO A 41 26.42 9.42 -23.81
CA PRO A 41 27.13 8.38 -23.05
C PRO A 41 26.22 7.62 -22.07
N ILE A 42 25.27 8.32 -21.45
CA ILE A 42 24.29 7.72 -20.54
C ILE A 42 23.30 6.85 -21.32
N VAL A 43 22.86 7.30 -22.50
CA VAL A 43 21.98 6.50 -23.37
C VAL A 43 22.66 5.21 -23.79
N SER A 44 23.94 5.27 -24.20
CA SER A 44 24.75 4.09 -24.52
C SER A 44 24.91 3.17 -23.32
N LEU A 45 25.17 3.71 -22.13
CA LEU A 45 25.25 2.94 -20.90
C LEU A 45 23.93 2.23 -20.59
N PHE A 46 22.79 2.92 -20.77
CA PHE A 46 21.46 2.35 -20.54
C PHE A 46 21.12 1.21 -21.49
N LEU A 47 21.66 1.22 -22.71
CA LEU A 47 21.58 0.08 -23.63
C LEU A 47 22.53 -1.07 -23.24
N TYR A 48 23.63 -0.78 -22.56
CA TYR A 48 24.58 -1.81 -22.13
C TYR A 48 24.13 -2.51 -20.84
N LEU A 49 23.59 -1.78 -19.86
CA LEU A 49 23.32 -2.28 -18.51
C LEU A 49 22.46 -3.56 -18.41
N PRO A 50 21.36 -3.73 -19.18
CA PRO A 50 20.59 -4.98 -19.14
C PRO A 50 21.37 -6.20 -19.58
N LEU A 51 22.51 -6.04 -20.27
CA LEU A 51 23.38 -7.15 -20.65
C LEU A 51 24.03 -7.86 -19.45
N HIS A 52 24.01 -7.26 -18.26
CA HIS A 52 24.50 -7.90 -17.04
C HIS A 52 23.45 -8.78 -16.33
N LEU A 53 22.23 -8.84 -16.86
CA LEU A 53 21.13 -9.63 -16.31
C LEU A 53 20.81 -10.80 -17.22
N SER A 54 20.75 -12.01 -16.65
CA SER A 54 20.37 -13.24 -17.33
C SER A 54 18.95 -13.70 -17.02
N SER A 55 18.30 -13.13 -16.00
CA SER A 55 16.91 -13.45 -15.66
C SER A 55 15.96 -12.90 -16.70
N LEU A 56 14.93 -13.68 -17.03
CA LEU A 56 13.90 -13.31 -18.00
C LEU A 56 13.09 -12.11 -17.48
N HIS A 57 12.56 -12.20 -16.26
CA HIS A 57 11.72 -11.13 -15.72
C HIS A 57 12.52 -9.91 -15.30
N LEU A 58 13.66 -10.07 -14.59
CA LEU A 58 14.46 -8.94 -14.15
C LEU A 58 15.16 -8.26 -15.33
N GLY A 59 15.75 -9.04 -16.24
CA GLY A 59 16.40 -8.55 -17.45
C GLY A 59 15.41 -7.90 -18.40
N GLY A 60 14.27 -8.55 -18.69
CA GLY A 60 13.22 -8.02 -19.54
C GLY A 60 12.60 -6.73 -19.01
N THR A 61 12.29 -6.68 -17.71
CA THR A 61 11.73 -5.47 -17.08
C THR A 61 12.75 -4.33 -17.06
N THR A 62 14.02 -4.61 -16.75
CA THR A 62 15.09 -3.61 -16.76
C THR A 62 15.34 -3.08 -18.18
N ALA A 63 15.35 -3.96 -19.19
CA ALA A 63 15.47 -3.55 -20.58
C ALA A 63 14.31 -2.63 -21.01
N PHE A 64 13.07 -2.99 -20.65
CA PHE A 64 11.91 -2.15 -20.96
C PHE A 64 11.97 -0.78 -20.26
N PHE A 65 12.28 -0.74 -18.96
CA PHE A 65 12.30 0.51 -18.20
C PHE A 65 13.49 1.40 -18.56
N ILE A 66 14.67 0.82 -18.79
CA ILE A 66 15.92 1.58 -18.93
C ILE A 66 16.28 1.77 -20.41
N SER A 67 16.50 0.69 -21.16
CA SER A 67 16.89 0.77 -22.58
C SER A 67 15.83 1.46 -23.43
N TRP A 68 14.54 1.30 -23.10
CA TRP A 68 13.45 1.94 -23.81
C TRP A 68 12.94 3.20 -23.13
N LEU A 69 12.22 3.09 -22.01
CA LEU A 69 11.49 4.24 -21.46
C LEU A 69 12.41 5.36 -20.99
N ALA A 70 13.43 5.05 -20.20
CA ALA A 70 14.35 6.06 -19.65
C ALA A 70 15.13 6.75 -20.77
N ASN A 71 15.69 6.00 -21.72
CA ASN A 71 16.39 6.57 -22.88
C ASN A 71 15.51 7.53 -23.68
N PHE A 72 14.29 7.12 -24.03
CA PHE A 72 13.39 7.95 -24.82
C PHE A 72 12.98 9.22 -24.08
N LYS A 73 12.79 9.14 -22.76
CA LYS A 73 12.53 10.32 -21.93
C LYS A 73 13.76 11.23 -21.79
N LEU A 74 14.97 10.68 -21.67
CA LEU A 74 16.21 11.45 -21.64
C LEU A 74 16.48 12.16 -22.98
N LEU A 75 16.16 11.52 -24.10
CA LEU A 75 16.23 12.15 -25.43
C LEU A 75 15.26 13.32 -25.54
N LEU A 76 14.02 13.18 -25.08
CA LEU A 76 13.08 14.31 -25.02
C LEU A 76 13.58 15.42 -24.08
N PHE A 77 14.13 15.04 -22.93
CA PHE A 77 14.67 15.94 -21.92
C PHE A 77 15.85 16.77 -22.44
N ALA A 78 16.67 16.20 -23.32
CA ALA A 78 17.75 16.91 -24.01
C ALA A 78 17.21 18.14 -24.75
N PHE A 79 16.06 18.02 -25.40
CA PHE A 79 15.39 19.09 -26.15
C PHE A 79 14.35 19.88 -25.33
N GLY A 80 14.28 19.69 -24.01
CA GLY A 80 13.33 20.40 -23.16
C GLY A 80 11.87 19.96 -23.34
N LYS A 81 11.63 18.74 -23.81
CA LYS A 81 10.31 18.14 -24.03
C LYS A 81 10.08 16.95 -23.10
N GLY A 82 8.84 16.49 -23.03
CA GLY A 82 8.48 15.26 -22.32
C GLY A 82 8.31 15.43 -20.80
N PRO A 83 8.05 14.32 -20.08
CA PRO A 83 7.60 14.35 -18.69
C PRO A 83 8.68 14.79 -17.69
N LEU A 84 9.95 14.77 -18.09
CA LEU A 84 11.07 15.20 -17.26
C LEU A 84 11.27 16.73 -17.25
N CYS A 85 10.56 17.47 -18.11
CA CYS A 85 10.62 18.92 -18.21
C CYS A 85 9.37 19.63 -17.64
N SER A 86 8.39 18.88 -17.15
CA SER A 86 7.17 19.42 -16.55
C SER A 86 7.49 19.98 -15.17
N ASP A 87 7.40 21.30 -14.98
CA ASP A 87 7.56 22.05 -13.71
C ASP A 87 9.01 22.58 -13.42
N PRO A 88 9.21 23.83 -12.97
CA PRO A 88 10.56 24.41 -12.77
C PRO A 88 11.41 23.73 -11.69
N SER A 89 10.87 22.82 -10.87
CA SER A 89 11.62 22.15 -9.80
C SER A 89 11.11 20.74 -9.49
N ILE A 90 11.17 19.81 -10.44
CA ILE A 90 11.07 18.36 -10.12
C ILE A 90 12.19 18.00 -9.13
N SER A 91 11.86 17.44 -7.97
CA SER A 91 12.86 16.93 -7.02
C SER A 91 13.66 15.77 -7.60
N LEU A 92 14.91 15.58 -7.18
CA LEU A 92 15.79 14.51 -7.70
C LEU A 92 15.11 13.13 -7.66
N LEU A 93 14.46 12.80 -6.53
CA LEU A 93 13.76 11.53 -6.37
C LEU A 93 12.62 11.35 -7.39
N ARG A 94 11.85 12.43 -7.62
CA ARG A 94 10.77 12.43 -8.62
C ARG A 94 11.32 12.37 -10.05
N PHE A 95 12.46 13.01 -10.31
CA PHE A 95 13.14 12.95 -11.60
C PHE A 95 13.56 11.52 -11.94
N VAL A 96 14.26 10.85 -11.00
CA VAL A 96 14.71 9.46 -11.16
C VAL A 96 13.51 8.54 -11.40
N ALA A 97 12.47 8.67 -10.59
CA ALA A 97 11.29 7.82 -10.70
C ALA A 97 10.54 8.02 -12.03
N VAL A 98 10.34 9.28 -12.46
CA VAL A 98 9.67 9.59 -13.73
C VAL A 98 10.53 9.14 -14.91
N ALA A 99 11.85 9.15 -14.80
CA ALA A 99 12.74 8.65 -15.84
C ALA A 99 12.59 7.12 -16.00
N CYS A 100 12.74 6.36 -14.91
CA CYS A 100 12.74 4.90 -14.95
C CYS A 100 11.36 4.27 -15.14
N LEU A 101 10.33 4.79 -14.46
CA LEU A 101 9.05 4.10 -14.34
C LEU A 101 8.01 4.63 -15.34
N PRO A 102 6.95 3.87 -15.67
CA PRO A 102 5.90 4.28 -16.61
C PRO A 102 4.96 5.40 -16.09
N ILE A 103 5.50 6.42 -15.44
CA ILE A 103 4.74 7.49 -14.76
C ILE A 103 4.51 8.67 -15.71
N LYS A 104 3.28 9.15 -15.76
CA LYS A 104 2.96 10.51 -16.23
C LYS A 104 2.57 11.38 -15.06
N ILE A 105 3.18 12.55 -14.96
CA ILE A 105 2.71 13.57 -14.03
C ILE A 105 1.37 14.10 -14.58
N GLN A 106 0.26 13.83 -13.89
CA GLN A 106 -1.01 14.48 -14.21
C GLN A 106 -0.86 15.99 -13.96
N GLN A 107 -0.70 16.75 -15.03
CA GLN A 107 -0.71 18.21 -14.99
C GLN A 107 -2.16 18.67 -14.89
N ASN A 108 -2.75 18.58 -13.70
CA ASN A 108 -4.04 19.20 -13.43
C ASN A 108 -3.86 20.72 -13.36
N GLN A 109 -4.62 21.42 -14.22
CA GLN A 109 -4.93 22.86 -14.16
C GLN A 109 -3.79 23.86 -14.44
N TYR A 110 -3.36 24.03 -15.71
CA TYR A 110 -3.00 25.36 -16.27
C TYR A 110 -2.91 25.30 -17.81
N SER A 111 -3.98 24.84 -18.47
CA SER A 111 -4.18 25.08 -19.90
C SER A 111 -5.65 25.37 -20.14
N LYS A 112 -6.10 26.46 -19.54
CA LYS A 112 -7.39 27.09 -19.78
C LYS A 112 -7.17 28.53 -20.26
N THR A 113 -6.21 28.72 -21.17
CA THR A 113 -6.10 29.97 -21.91
C THR A 113 -5.50 29.66 -23.28
N GLN A 114 -6.23 30.06 -24.33
CA GLN A 114 -5.83 30.12 -25.74
C GLN A 114 -5.72 28.78 -26.49
N ASN A 115 -6.88 28.24 -26.89
CA ASN A 115 -7.25 28.07 -28.30
C ASN A 115 -8.63 27.40 -28.37
N LYS A 116 -9.66 28.23 -28.56
CA LYS A 116 -10.96 27.76 -29.07
C LYS A 116 -10.77 27.53 -30.56
N GLU A 117 -10.58 26.27 -30.95
CA GLU A 117 -11.12 25.71 -32.20
C GLU A 117 -10.83 24.19 -32.22
N ASN A 118 -11.90 23.42 -32.41
CA ASN A 118 -12.03 21.97 -32.41
C ASN A 118 -12.19 21.26 -31.05
N PRO A 119 -13.33 20.56 -30.81
CA PRO A 119 -13.49 19.73 -29.63
C PRO A 119 -12.62 18.47 -29.79
N ALA A 120 -11.49 18.44 -29.10
CA ALA A 120 -10.78 17.19 -28.86
C ALA A 120 -11.72 16.23 -28.09
N PRO A 121 -11.78 14.94 -28.45
CA PRO A 121 -12.67 13.99 -27.78
C PRO A 121 -12.29 13.91 -26.31
N LYS A 122 -13.28 14.17 -25.43
CA LYS A 122 -13.18 13.99 -23.98
C LYS A 122 -12.68 12.57 -23.71
N ILE A 123 -11.44 12.44 -23.25
CA ILE A 123 -10.98 11.22 -22.60
C ILE A 123 -11.79 11.13 -21.29
N THR A 124 -12.78 10.25 -21.29
CA THR A 124 -13.61 9.93 -20.13
C THR A 124 -12.69 9.49 -18.98
N LYS A 125 -12.89 10.08 -17.81
CA LYS A 125 -12.22 9.74 -16.53
C LYS A 125 -12.69 8.38 -15.97
N ASN A 126 -12.65 7.31 -16.77
CA ASN A 126 -13.09 5.96 -16.36
C ASN A 126 -11.92 4.97 -16.20
N GLY A 127 -10.72 5.45 -15.84
CA GLY A 127 -9.48 4.65 -15.95
C GLY A 127 -9.06 3.83 -14.72
N THR A 128 -9.66 4.01 -13.54
CA THR A 128 -9.27 3.19 -12.39
C THR A 128 -10.05 1.88 -12.40
N LYS A 129 -9.50 0.85 -13.05
CA LYS A 129 -10.00 -0.53 -12.95
C LYS A 129 -10.14 -0.91 -11.47
N SER A 130 -11.25 -1.58 -11.13
CA SER A 130 -11.49 -2.05 -9.76
C SER A 130 -10.32 -2.94 -9.29
N PRO A 131 -9.87 -2.83 -8.02
CA PRO A 131 -8.86 -3.74 -7.47
C PRO A 131 -9.26 -5.22 -7.60
N LEU A 132 -10.57 -5.50 -7.67
CA LEU A 132 -11.10 -6.84 -7.94
C LEU A 132 -10.69 -7.39 -9.31
N ASN A 133 -10.59 -6.54 -10.34
CA ASN A 133 -10.16 -6.97 -11.67
C ASN A 133 -8.71 -7.50 -11.63
N TYR A 134 -7.82 -6.78 -10.96
CA TYR A 134 -6.43 -7.23 -10.79
C TYR A 134 -6.33 -8.51 -9.96
N ALA A 135 -7.15 -8.65 -8.91
CA ALA A 135 -7.20 -9.87 -8.11
C ALA A 135 -7.65 -11.08 -8.93
N VAL A 136 -8.69 -10.93 -9.76
CA VAL A 136 -9.17 -11.99 -10.67
C VAL A 136 -8.08 -12.38 -11.67
N LYS A 137 -7.39 -11.41 -12.28
CA LYS A 137 -6.29 -11.71 -13.22
C LYS A 137 -5.10 -12.39 -12.53
N GLY A 138 -4.77 -12.01 -11.30
CA GLY A 138 -3.77 -12.70 -10.49
C GLY A 138 -4.14 -14.15 -10.21
N LEU A 139 -5.41 -14.43 -9.89
CA LEU A 139 -5.91 -15.78 -9.71
C LEU A 139 -5.86 -16.59 -11.01
N LEU A 140 -6.30 -16.02 -12.13
CA LEU A 140 -6.23 -16.66 -13.45
C LEU A 140 -4.77 -16.96 -13.84
N PHE A 141 -3.84 -16.06 -13.54
CA PHE A 141 -2.43 -16.28 -13.76
C PHE A 141 -1.88 -17.44 -12.93
N ALA A 142 -2.22 -17.50 -11.64
CA ALA A 142 -1.83 -18.62 -10.78
C ALA A 142 -2.40 -19.97 -11.29
N LEU A 143 -3.65 -19.97 -11.75
CA LEU A 143 -4.28 -21.14 -12.37
C LEU A 143 -3.55 -21.55 -13.66
N LEU A 144 -3.19 -20.60 -14.53
CA LEU A 144 -2.40 -20.87 -15.73
C LEU A 144 -1.05 -21.49 -15.41
N VAL A 145 -0.34 -20.96 -14.40
CA VAL A 145 0.93 -21.53 -13.94
C VAL A 145 0.75 -23.00 -13.53
N LYS A 146 -0.34 -23.33 -12.84
CA LYS A 146 -0.69 -24.71 -12.48
C LYS A 146 -1.08 -25.59 -13.65
N LEU A 147 -1.77 -25.06 -14.66
CA LEU A 147 -2.13 -25.82 -15.85
C LEU A 147 -0.91 -26.28 -16.66
N TYR A 148 0.22 -25.56 -16.59
CA TYR A 148 1.46 -26.01 -17.24
C TYR A 148 2.04 -27.29 -16.65
N ASP A 149 1.67 -27.68 -15.42
CA ASP A 149 2.04 -28.99 -14.85
C ASP A 149 1.47 -30.15 -15.71
N TYR A 150 0.40 -29.89 -16.46
CA TYR A 150 -0.26 -30.84 -17.36
C TYR A 150 0.02 -30.58 -18.85
N LYS A 151 1.03 -29.76 -19.19
CA LYS A 151 1.31 -29.32 -20.57
C LYS A 151 1.42 -30.47 -21.58
N GLU A 152 1.89 -31.64 -21.17
CA GLU A 152 2.05 -32.82 -22.03
C GLU A 152 0.71 -33.39 -22.52
N HIS A 153 -0.38 -33.12 -21.80
CA HIS A 153 -1.73 -33.57 -22.13
C HIS A 153 -2.54 -32.50 -22.88
N ILE A 154 -1.97 -31.31 -23.10
CA ILE A 154 -2.65 -30.16 -23.71
C ILE A 154 -2.30 -30.08 -25.18
N HIS A 155 -3.32 -29.96 -26.04
CA HIS A 155 -3.12 -29.80 -27.47
C HIS A 155 -2.23 -28.57 -27.79
N PRO A 156 -1.24 -28.65 -28.70
CA PRO A 156 -0.30 -27.57 -28.97
C PRO A 156 -0.97 -26.21 -29.27
N ASN A 157 -2.01 -26.18 -30.09
CA ASN A 157 -2.72 -24.91 -30.38
C ASN A 157 -3.34 -24.26 -29.13
N LEU A 158 -3.81 -25.06 -28.17
CA LEU A 158 -4.36 -24.55 -26.91
C LEU A 158 -3.25 -24.00 -26.02
N LEU A 159 -2.08 -24.66 -26.00
CA LEU A 159 -0.90 -24.19 -25.28
C LEU A 159 -0.44 -22.81 -25.77
N TRP A 160 -0.50 -22.56 -27.08
CA TRP A 160 -0.15 -21.26 -27.65
C TRP A 160 -1.15 -20.17 -27.24
N ILE A 161 -2.45 -20.48 -27.19
CA ILE A 161 -3.46 -19.57 -26.64
C ILE A 161 -3.18 -19.26 -25.16
N MET A 162 -2.80 -20.28 -24.37
CA MET A 162 -2.41 -20.09 -22.96
C MET A 162 -1.21 -19.15 -22.82
N TYR A 163 -0.20 -19.27 -23.67
CA TYR A 163 0.96 -18.35 -23.69
C TYR A 163 0.55 -16.89 -23.96
N CYS A 164 -0.44 -16.64 -24.82
CA CYS A 164 -0.95 -15.28 -25.03
C CYS A 164 -1.52 -14.68 -23.75
N PHE A 165 -2.37 -15.42 -23.03
CA PHE A 165 -2.92 -14.98 -21.75
C PHE A 165 -1.84 -14.82 -20.68
N HIS A 166 -0.88 -15.73 -20.65
CA HIS A 166 0.26 -15.69 -19.72
C HIS A 166 1.07 -14.41 -19.86
N ILE A 167 1.47 -14.07 -21.09
CA ILE A 167 2.24 -12.84 -21.37
C ILE A 167 1.43 -11.61 -20.99
N TYR A 168 0.14 -11.57 -21.35
CA TYR A 168 -0.74 -10.46 -21.00
C TYR A 168 -0.82 -10.24 -19.49
N PHE A 169 -1.13 -11.29 -18.72
CA PHE A 169 -1.25 -11.19 -17.27
C PHE A 169 0.09 -10.92 -16.60
N ALA A 170 1.19 -11.54 -17.03
CA ALA A 170 2.52 -11.29 -16.50
C ALA A 170 2.92 -9.82 -16.66
N LEU A 171 2.75 -9.25 -17.85
CA LEU A 171 3.05 -7.84 -18.11
C LEU A 171 2.16 -6.90 -17.29
N GLU A 172 0.85 -7.18 -17.18
CA GLU A 172 -0.06 -6.35 -16.39
C GLU A 172 0.30 -6.41 -14.89
N ILE A 173 0.60 -7.59 -14.34
CA ILE A 173 1.00 -7.77 -12.94
C ILE A 173 2.31 -7.03 -12.64
N ILE A 174 3.34 -7.19 -13.46
CA ILE A 174 4.64 -6.52 -13.26
C ILE A 174 4.47 -5.00 -13.27
N LEU A 175 3.69 -4.46 -14.20
CA LEU A 175 3.45 -3.02 -14.31
C LEU A 175 2.58 -2.49 -13.17
N VAL A 176 1.60 -3.26 -12.69
CA VAL A 176 0.79 -2.91 -11.51
C VAL A 176 1.66 -2.90 -10.25
N ILE A 177 2.57 -3.86 -10.06
CA ILE A 177 3.52 -3.86 -8.94
C ILE A 177 4.41 -2.62 -9.00
N ALA A 178 4.95 -2.28 -10.17
CA ALA A 178 5.72 -1.06 -10.35
C ALA A 178 4.89 0.21 -10.05
N ALA A 179 3.61 0.22 -10.46
CA ALA A 179 2.68 1.31 -10.20
C ALA A 179 2.38 1.51 -8.71
N THR A 180 2.10 0.42 -7.99
CA THR A 180 1.76 0.47 -6.57
C THR A 180 2.96 0.91 -5.74
N LEU A 181 4.17 0.43 -6.06
CA LEU A 181 5.41 0.89 -5.44
C LEU A 181 5.67 2.38 -5.70
N ALA A 182 5.50 2.85 -6.94
CA ALA A 182 5.65 4.28 -7.27
C ALA A 182 4.63 5.16 -6.51
N ARG A 183 3.37 4.72 -6.42
CA ARG A 183 2.32 5.41 -5.69
C ARG A 183 2.61 5.46 -4.19
N ALA A 184 3.06 4.33 -3.61
CA ALA A 184 3.36 4.23 -2.19
C ALA A 184 4.53 5.12 -1.77
N LEU A 185 5.62 5.10 -2.54
CA LEU A 185 6.85 5.82 -2.19
C LEU A 185 6.79 7.31 -2.56
N LEU A 186 6.08 7.67 -3.62
CA LEU A 186 6.18 9.01 -4.24
C LEU A 186 4.84 9.72 -4.41
N GLY A 187 3.71 9.07 -4.10
CA GLY A 187 2.37 9.62 -4.31
C GLY A 187 2.02 9.84 -5.78
N LEU A 188 2.73 9.19 -6.71
CA LEU A 188 2.53 9.35 -8.16
C LEU A 188 1.61 8.25 -8.69
N GLU A 189 0.60 8.63 -9.45
CA GLU A 189 -0.28 7.67 -10.12
C GLU A 189 0.32 7.22 -11.47
N LEU A 190 0.30 5.91 -11.71
CA LEU A 190 0.69 5.32 -12.99
C LEU A 190 -0.53 5.26 -13.92
N GLU A 191 -0.32 5.47 -15.22
CA GLU A 191 -1.37 5.25 -16.22
C GLU A 191 -1.64 3.74 -16.37
N PRO A 192 -2.91 3.30 -16.49
CA PRO A 192 -3.22 1.93 -16.88
C PRO A 192 -2.49 1.59 -18.18
N GLN A 193 -1.81 0.45 -18.21
CA GLN A 193 -0.96 0.06 -19.34
C GLN A 193 -1.71 -0.71 -20.42
N PHE A 194 -2.78 -1.39 -20.01
CA PHE A 194 -3.65 -2.18 -20.87
C PHE A 194 -5.11 -1.82 -20.63
N ASP A 195 -5.89 -1.72 -21.69
CA ASP A 195 -7.35 -1.52 -21.65
C ASP A 195 -8.07 -2.63 -22.43
N GLU A 196 -8.18 -3.80 -21.80
CA GLU A 196 -8.85 -5.01 -22.30
C GLU A 196 -8.67 -5.22 -23.83
N PRO A 197 -7.44 -5.58 -24.26
CA PRO A 197 -7.07 -5.61 -25.68
C PRO A 197 -7.86 -6.62 -26.53
N TYR A 198 -8.43 -7.64 -25.89
CA TYR A 198 -9.32 -8.62 -26.53
C TYR A 198 -10.68 -8.03 -26.95
N LEU A 199 -11.03 -6.83 -26.49
CA LEU A 199 -12.23 -6.08 -26.93
C LEU A 199 -11.93 -5.11 -28.08
N SER A 200 -10.76 -5.23 -28.71
CA SER A 200 -10.37 -4.38 -29.84
C SER A 200 -11.27 -4.61 -31.05
N SER A 201 -11.70 -3.50 -31.68
CA SER A 201 -12.58 -3.53 -32.86
C SER A 201 -11.85 -3.34 -34.19
N SER A 202 -10.57 -2.98 -34.14
CA SER A 202 -9.66 -2.76 -35.29
C SER A 202 -8.20 -2.72 -34.82
N LEU A 203 -7.22 -2.84 -35.73
CA LEU A 203 -5.79 -2.77 -35.36
C LEU A 203 -5.42 -1.39 -34.80
N GLN A 204 -6.08 -0.34 -35.29
CA GLN A 204 -5.92 1.01 -34.76
C GLN A 204 -6.37 1.12 -33.30
N ASP A 205 -7.46 0.43 -32.94
CA ASP A 205 -7.98 0.39 -31.57
C ASP A 205 -7.07 -0.44 -30.65
N PHE A 206 -6.58 -1.59 -31.14
CA PHE A 206 -5.64 -2.45 -30.44
C PHE A 206 -4.34 -1.72 -30.07
N TRP A 207 -3.56 -1.28 -31.07
CA TRP A 207 -2.25 -0.66 -30.84
C TRP A 207 -2.32 0.78 -30.30
N GLY A 208 -3.38 1.52 -30.65
CA GLY A 208 -3.47 2.94 -30.33
C GLY A 208 -4.05 3.24 -28.94
N ARG A 209 -4.89 2.34 -28.40
CA ARG A 209 -5.69 2.64 -27.20
C ARG A 209 -5.68 1.53 -26.14
N ARG A 210 -5.42 0.28 -26.51
CA ARG A 210 -5.65 -0.87 -25.62
C ARG A 210 -4.39 -1.64 -25.23
N TRP A 211 -3.41 -1.69 -26.12
CA TRP A 211 -2.15 -2.41 -25.91
C TRP A 211 -1.00 -1.46 -25.58
N ASN A 212 -0.34 -1.68 -24.44
CA ASN A 212 0.87 -0.97 -23.97
C ASN A 212 0.81 0.55 -24.20
N ILE A 213 -0.12 1.21 -23.52
CA ILE A 213 -0.43 2.64 -23.67
C ILE A 213 0.81 3.51 -23.37
N MET A 214 1.70 3.08 -22.48
CA MET A 214 2.97 3.77 -22.25
C MET A 214 3.82 3.83 -23.52
N VAL A 215 4.04 2.71 -24.21
CA VAL A 215 4.84 2.70 -25.45
C VAL A 215 4.25 3.64 -26.49
N THR A 216 2.95 3.58 -26.73
CA THR A 216 2.28 4.48 -27.67
C THR A 216 2.45 5.95 -27.26
N SER A 217 2.40 6.25 -25.96
CA SER A 217 2.53 7.62 -25.47
C SER A 217 3.95 8.17 -25.45
N ILE A 218 4.99 7.32 -25.34
CA ILE A 218 6.38 7.76 -25.46
C ILE A 218 6.83 7.86 -26.91
N LEU A 219 6.39 6.93 -27.78
CA LEU A 219 6.72 6.93 -29.20
C LEU A 219 6.08 8.11 -29.95
N ARG A 220 4.92 8.58 -29.50
CA ARG A 220 4.25 9.73 -30.13
C ARG A 220 5.14 11.00 -30.19
N PRO A 221 5.62 11.56 -29.07
CA PRO A 221 6.48 12.73 -29.09
C PRO A 221 7.93 12.46 -29.55
N THR A 222 8.42 11.23 -29.42
CA THR A 222 9.82 10.89 -29.78
C THR A 222 10.01 10.51 -31.25
N VAL A 223 9.01 9.91 -31.88
CA VAL A 223 9.13 9.32 -33.23
C VAL A 223 8.03 9.84 -34.15
N TYR A 224 6.76 9.64 -33.80
CA TYR A 224 5.64 9.98 -34.68
C TYR A 224 5.61 11.46 -35.05
N GLU A 225 5.68 12.35 -34.06
CA GLU A 225 5.63 13.80 -34.28
C GLU A 225 6.83 14.34 -35.07
N PRO A 226 8.09 13.97 -34.75
CA PRO A 226 9.24 14.34 -35.57
C PRO A 226 9.15 13.85 -37.03
N ILE A 227 8.80 12.58 -37.24
CA ILE A 227 8.69 12.02 -38.59
C ILE A 227 7.53 12.68 -39.36
N LEU A 228 6.39 12.91 -38.70
CA LEU A 228 5.27 13.63 -39.27
C LEU A 228 5.68 15.05 -39.70
N ALA A 229 6.43 15.78 -38.85
CA ALA A 229 6.87 17.13 -39.15
C ALA A 229 7.83 17.18 -40.34
N LEU A 230 8.79 16.25 -40.40
CA LEU A 230 9.73 16.12 -41.51
C LEU A 230 9.01 15.74 -42.82
N ALA A 231 8.18 14.69 -42.77
CA ALA A 231 7.46 14.20 -43.94
C ALA A 231 6.42 15.21 -44.45
N THR A 232 5.81 16.03 -43.58
CA THR A 232 4.85 17.06 -44.01
C THR A 232 5.51 18.08 -44.94
N ARG A 233 6.79 18.38 -44.74
CA ARG A 233 7.55 19.31 -45.60
C ARG A 233 7.82 18.75 -47.00
N VAL A 234 7.83 17.42 -47.15
CA VAL A 234 8.23 16.75 -48.40
C VAL A 234 7.02 16.22 -49.17
N VAL A 235 6.11 15.50 -48.51
CA VAL A 235 5.00 14.75 -49.15
C VAL A 235 3.61 15.26 -48.75
N GLY A 236 3.53 16.35 -47.99
CA GLY A 236 2.30 16.94 -47.50
C GLY A 236 1.64 16.17 -46.35
N ARG A 237 0.72 16.84 -45.63
CA ARG A 237 0.14 16.35 -44.36
C ARG A 237 -0.57 15.00 -44.47
N ARG A 238 -1.17 14.69 -45.63
CA ARG A 238 -1.93 13.46 -45.84
C ARG A 238 -1.04 12.21 -45.81
N TRP A 239 0.05 12.22 -46.57
CA TRP A 239 1.00 11.12 -46.66
C TRP A 239 1.96 11.08 -45.47
N ALA A 240 2.26 12.25 -44.89
CA ALA A 240 3.07 12.36 -43.69
C ALA A 240 2.47 11.59 -42.49
N THR A 241 1.14 11.49 -42.37
CA THR A 241 0.51 10.66 -41.32
C THR A 241 0.81 9.17 -41.47
N LEU A 242 0.89 8.66 -42.71
CA LEU A 242 1.22 7.26 -42.97
C LEU A 242 2.70 6.99 -42.69
N ALA A 243 3.58 7.90 -43.11
CA ALA A 243 5.00 7.85 -42.81
C ALA A 243 5.28 7.88 -41.29
N GLY A 244 4.56 8.73 -40.54
CA GLY A 244 4.68 8.80 -39.08
C GLY A 244 4.26 7.49 -38.39
N VAL A 245 3.17 6.85 -38.84
CA VAL A 245 2.74 5.55 -38.31
C VAL A 245 3.79 4.47 -38.63
N MET A 246 4.22 4.37 -39.87
CA MET A 246 5.22 3.37 -40.27
C MET A 246 6.54 3.56 -39.51
N GLY A 247 7.05 4.78 -39.42
CA GLY A 247 8.27 5.08 -38.67
C GLY A 247 8.16 4.74 -37.18
N THR A 248 6.96 4.90 -36.60
CA THR A 248 6.69 4.47 -35.21
C THR A 248 6.81 2.95 -35.06
N PHE A 249 6.25 2.18 -36.00
CA PHE A 249 6.37 0.73 -36.00
C PHE A 249 7.80 0.25 -36.28
N VAL A 250 8.56 0.93 -37.13
CA VAL A 250 10.00 0.64 -37.36
C VAL A 250 10.80 0.80 -36.06
N VAL A 251 10.64 1.92 -35.34
CA VAL A 251 11.35 2.11 -34.07
C VAL A 251 10.89 1.10 -33.02
N SER A 252 9.58 0.82 -32.96
CA SER A 252 9.06 -0.24 -32.08
C SER A 252 9.64 -1.61 -32.42
N ALA A 253 9.80 -1.94 -33.70
CA ALA A 253 10.37 -3.18 -34.20
C ALA A 253 11.80 -3.38 -33.69
N ILE A 254 12.65 -2.36 -33.86
CA ILE A 254 14.05 -2.37 -33.39
C ILE A 254 14.13 -2.53 -31.88
N MET A 255 13.30 -1.80 -31.13
CA MET A 255 13.29 -1.89 -29.66
C MET A 255 12.86 -3.28 -29.17
N HIS A 256 11.88 -3.91 -29.83
CA HIS A 256 11.47 -5.27 -29.47
C HIS A 256 12.51 -6.31 -29.89
N GLU A 257 13.17 -6.16 -31.04
CA GLU A 257 14.29 -7.02 -31.43
C GLU A 257 15.40 -6.96 -30.38
N LEU A 258 15.72 -5.75 -29.90
CA LEU A 258 16.69 -5.54 -28.83
C LEU A 258 16.25 -6.18 -27.49
N ILE A 259 14.97 -6.07 -27.13
CA ILE A 259 14.44 -6.73 -25.93
C ILE A 259 14.55 -8.25 -26.05
N PHE A 260 14.18 -8.83 -27.18
CA PHE A 260 14.32 -10.27 -27.42
C PHE A 260 15.79 -10.70 -27.39
N TYR A 261 16.70 -9.87 -27.89
CA TYR A 261 18.13 -10.09 -27.75
C TYR A 261 18.55 -10.13 -26.26
N TYR A 262 18.10 -9.19 -25.41
CA TYR A 262 18.41 -9.24 -23.98
C TYR A 262 17.85 -10.49 -23.30
N LEU A 263 16.62 -10.89 -23.66
CA LEU A 263 15.94 -12.06 -23.09
C LEU A 263 16.68 -13.35 -23.46
N GLY A 264 17.02 -13.53 -24.74
CA GLY A 264 17.51 -14.81 -25.26
C GLY A 264 19.02 -14.92 -25.46
N ARG A 265 19.74 -13.80 -25.62
CA ARG A 265 21.17 -13.75 -26.00
C ARG A 265 21.51 -14.54 -27.27
N THR A 266 20.50 -14.77 -28.11
CA THR A 266 20.63 -15.40 -29.41
C THR A 266 20.72 -14.33 -30.50
N ARG A 267 21.30 -14.68 -31.66
CA ARG A 267 21.39 -13.75 -32.78
C ARG A 267 19.98 -13.31 -33.25
N PRO A 268 19.76 -12.01 -33.50
CA PRO A 268 18.49 -11.51 -34.05
C PRO A 268 18.13 -12.22 -35.36
N THR A 269 16.94 -12.82 -35.43
CA THR A 269 16.40 -13.43 -36.66
C THR A 269 15.53 -12.46 -37.46
N TRP A 270 15.24 -11.28 -36.90
CA TRP A 270 14.41 -10.24 -37.49
C TRP A 270 12.93 -10.61 -37.67
N GLU A 271 12.49 -11.78 -37.19
CA GLU A 271 11.07 -12.17 -37.24
C GLU A 271 10.18 -11.24 -36.40
N ILE A 272 10.68 -10.80 -35.25
CA ILE A 272 10.00 -9.79 -34.41
C ILE A 272 9.92 -8.47 -35.17
N THR A 273 11.00 -8.10 -35.85
CA THR A 273 10.99 -6.91 -36.71
C THR A 273 9.91 -7.02 -37.79
N TRP A 274 9.83 -8.15 -38.50
CA TRP A 274 8.79 -8.39 -39.51
C TRP A 274 7.37 -8.37 -38.93
N PHE A 275 7.17 -8.88 -37.71
CA PHE A 275 5.89 -8.79 -37.01
C PHE A 275 5.42 -7.34 -36.89
N PHE A 276 6.27 -6.44 -36.37
CA PHE A 276 5.90 -5.03 -36.21
C PHE A 276 5.76 -4.31 -37.55
N LEU A 277 6.61 -4.58 -38.53
CA LEU A 277 6.49 -3.96 -39.86
C LEU A 277 5.20 -4.39 -40.58
N LEU A 278 4.83 -5.66 -40.49
CA LEU A 278 3.57 -6.17 -41.04
C LEU A 278 2.37 -5.47 -40.38
N HIS A 279 2.35 -5.41 -39.04
CA HIS A 279 1.28 -4.71 -38.31
C HIS A 279 1.24 -3.22 -38.65
N GLY A 280 2.39 -2.56 -38.81
CA GLY A 280 2.48 -1.18 -39.25
C GLY A 280 1.92 -0.96 -40.65
N ALA A 281 2.23 -1.86 -41.60
CA ALA A 281 1.71 -1.83 -42.97
C ALA A 281 0.20 -2.07 -43.00
N CYS A 282 -0.28 -3.08 -42.28
CA CYS A 282 -1.71 -3.38 -42.16
C CYS A 282 -2.46 -2.20 -41.51
N LEU A 283 -1.89 -1.53 -40.51
CA LEU A 283 -2.50 -0.35 -39.90
C LEU A 283 -2.53 0.84 -40.86
N VAL A 284 -1.46 1.07 -41.63
CA VAL A 284 -1.42 2.09 -42.69
C VAL A 284 -2.48 1.82 -43.76
N ALA A 285 -2.64 0.55 -44.17
CA ALA A 285 -3.68 0.13 -45.09
C ALA A 285 -5.07 0.36 -44.49
N GLU A 286 -5.31 -0.05 -43.24
CA GLU A 286 -6.56 0.16 -42.51
C GLU A 286 -6.93 1.65 -42.44
N ILE A 287 -5.98 2.53 -42.10
CA ILE A 287 -6.18 3.98 -42.06
C ILE A 287 -6.52 4.52 -43.45
N SER A 288 -5.87 4.02 -44.50
CA SER A 288 -6.08 4.44 -45.87
C SER A 288 -7.47 4.02 -46.38
N VAL A 289 -7.87 2.78 -46.11
CA VAL A 289 -9.22 2.26 -46.40
C VAL A 289 -10.27 3.05 -45.63
N LYS A 290 -10.09 3.26 -44.31
CA LYS A 290 -11.01 4.06 -43.49
C LYS A 290 -11.16 5.50 -44.01
N LYS A 291 -10.07 6.11 -44.50
CA LYS A 291 -10.11 7.46 -45.12
C LYS A 291 -10.81 7.46 -46.48
N ALA A 292 -10.63 6.43 -47.30
CA ALA A 292 -11.28 6.30 -48.61
C ALA A 292 -12.79 5.99 -48.47
N VAL A 293 -13.13 5.05 -47.58
CA VAL A 293 -14.48 4.59 -47.28
C VAL A 293 -15.25 5.56 -46.38
N GLY A 294 -14.57 6.37 -45.56
CA GLY A 294 -15.20 7.38 -44.69
C GLY A 294 -16.06 8.43 -45.42
N LYS A 295 -15.90 8.56 -46.76
CA LYS A 295 -16.79 9.35 -47.63
C LYS A 295 -18.12 8.62 -47.96
N ARG A 296 -18.21 7.31 -47.73
CA ARG A 296 -19.37 6.44 -47.98
C ARG A 296 -19.73 5.68 -46.68
N LYS A 297 -20.51 6.31 -45.80
CA LYS A 297 -20.93 5.79 -44.47
C LYS A 297 -21.56 4.38 -44.46
N LYS A 298 -21.98 3.82 -45.60
CA LYS A 298 -22.70 2.53 -45.70
C LYS A 298 -21.82 1.27 -45.60
N LEU A 299 -20.49 1.38 -45.61
CA LEU A 299 -19.58 0.23 -45.71
C LEU A 299 -18.73 -0.01 -44.44
N GLN A 300 -19.24 0.35 -43.25
CA GLN A 300 -18.56 0.03 -41.99
C GLN A 300 -18.98 -1.35 -41.48
N LEU A 301 -18.02 -2.24 -41.29
CA LEU A 301 -18.25 -3.57 -40.72
C LEU A 301 -18.81 -3.46 -39.29
N PRO A 302 -19.84 -4.25 -38.92
CA PRO A 302 -20.31 -4.33 -37.55
C PRO A 302 -19.19 -4.74 -36.59
N ARG A 303 -19.20 -4.18 -35.37
CA ARG A 303 -18.19 -4.48 -34.34
C ARG A 303 -18.12 -5.96 -33.98
N SER A 304 -19.25 -6.67 -34.08
CA SER A 304 -19.35 -8.11 -33.86
C SER A 304 -18.56 -8.93 -34.88
N VAL A 305 -18.29 -8.39 -36.07
CA VAL A 305 -17.48 -9.04 -37.11
C VAL A 305 -16.04 -8.51 -37.10
N SER A 306 -15.88 -7.18 -36.99
CA SER A 306 -14.55 -6.56 -37.04
C SER A 306 -13.69 -6.90 -35.82
N GLY A 307 -14.30 -7.08 -34.65
CA GLY A 307 -13.61 -7.44 -33.40
C GLY A 307 -12.95 -8.82 -33.48
N PRO A 308 -13.73 -9.91 -33.67
CA PRO A 308 -13.18 -11.25 -33.82
C PRO A 308 -12.16 -11.36 -34.96
N LEU A 309 -12.38 -10.68 -36.08
CA LEU A 309 -11.43 -10.67 -37.19
C LEU A 309 -10.09 -10.02 -36.80
N THR A 310 -10.14 -8.90 -36.06
CA THR A 310 -8.94 -8.22 -35.56
C THR A 310 -8.17 -9.11 -34.59
N VAL A 311 -8.88 -9.72 -33.63
CA VAL A 311 -8.26 -10.63 -32.65
C VAL A 311 -7.67 -11.85 -33.36
N ALA A 312 -8.39 -12.47 -34.29
CA ALA A 312 -7.90 -13.61 -35.06
C ALA A 312 -6.65 -13.26 -35.87
N PHE A 313 -6.61 -12.09 -36.52
CA PHE A 313 -5.41 -11.61 -37.23
C PHE A 313 -4.21 -11.41 -36.30
N VAL A 314 -4.43 -10.77 -35.14
CA VAL A 314 -3.37 -10.58 -34.13
C VAL A 314 -2.87 -11.94 -33.63
N MET A 315 -3.76 -12.86 -33.30
CA MET A 315 -3.40 -14.20 -32.83
C MET A 315 -2.61 -14.99 -33.89
N ALA A 316 -3.07 -14.99 -35.14
CA ALA A 316 -2.39 -15.68 -36.23
C ALA A 316 -0.98 -15.13 -36.47
N THR A 317 -0.82 -13.81 -36.46
CA THR A 317 0.50 -13.17 -36.64
C THR A 317 1.41 -13.35 -35.42
N VAL A 318 0.87 -13.40 -34.20
CA VAL A 318 1.63 -13.74 -32.98
C VAL A 318 2.15 -15.17 -33.05
N PHE A 319 1.32 -16.12 -33.48
CA PHE A 319 1.74 -17.52 -33.65
C PHE A 319 2.79 -17.65 -34.76
N TRP A 320 2.67 -16.88 -35.83
CA TRP A 320 3.61 -17.00 -36.92
C TRP A 320 4.98 -16.34 -36.63
N LEU A 321 5.00 -15.11 -36.12
CA LEU A 321 6.23 -14.30 -36.10
C LEU A 321 6.72 -13.94 -34.69
N PHE A 322 5.87 -14.02 -33.66
CA PHE A 322 6.22 -13.58 -32.31
C PHE A 322 6.65 -14.74 -31.39
N PHE A 323 5.93 -15.86 -31.41
CA PHE A 323 6.24 -17.00 -30.55
C PHE A 323 7.45 -17.84 -30.97
N PRO A 324 7.75 -18.08 -32.26
CA PRO A 324 8.92 -18.88 -32.61
C PRO A 324 10.23 -18.33 -32.03
N PRO A 325 10.52 -17.01 -32.09
CA PRO A 325 11.68 -16.43 -31.40
C PRO A 325 11.66 -16.62 -29.88
N LEU A 326 10.48 -16.47 -29.26
CA LEU A 326 10.30 -16.58 -27.81
C LEU A 326 10.53 -18.02 -27.30
N LEU A 327 10.05 -19.01 -28.05
CA LEU A 327 10.24 -20.42 -27.73
C LEU A 327 11.69 -20.86 -28.00
N ARG A 328 12.36 -20.31 -29.03
CA ARG A 328 13.79 -20.60 -29.28
C ARG A 328 14.69 -20.19 -28.12
N CYS A 329 14.37 -19.11 -27.41
CA CYS A 329 15.12 -18.70 -26.21
C CYS A 329 14.67 -19.40 -24.92
N LYS A 330 13.82 -20.44 -25.03
CA LYS A 330 13.26 -21.23 -23.93
C LYS A 330 12.61 -20.34 -22.86
N ALA A 331 11.95 -19.27 -23.29
CA ALA A 331 11.36 -18.28 -22.40
C ALA A 331 10.28 -18.89 -21.50
N ASP A 332 9.51 -19.84 -22.02
CA ASP A 332 8.50 -20.61 -21.30
C ASP A 332 9.13 -21.42 -20.15
N VAL A 333 10.19 -22.16 -20.43
CA VAL A 333 10.90 -22.98 -19.43
C VAL A 333 11.54 -22.08 -18.36
N ARG A 334 12.27 -21.04 -18.79
CA ARG A 334 12.97 -20.13 -17.87
C ARG A 334 12.01 -19.33 -17.00
N ALA A 335 10.87 -18.91 -17.54
CA ALA A 335 9.84 -18.24 -16.75
C ALA A 335 9.26 -19.16 -15.66
N LEU A 336 8.96 -20.43 -16.01
CA LEU A 336 8.46 -21.41 -15.06
C LEU A 336 9.48 -21.75 -13.97
N GLU A 337 10.76 -21.88 -14.33
CA GLU A 337 11.86 -22.07 -13.37
C GLU A 337 11.95 -20.89 -12.38
N GLU A 338 11.87 -19.65 -12.88
CA GLU A 338 11.86 -18.46 -12.03
C GLU A 338 10.65 -18.44 -11.09
N TYR A 339 9.45 -18.80 -11.56
CA TYR A 339 8.26 -18.89 -10.70
C TYR A 339 8.39 -19.99 -9.65
N ALA A 340 8.89 -21.17 -10.02
CA ALA A 340 9.13 -22.26 -9.09
C ALA A 340 10.14 -21.86 -8.01
N ALA A 341 11.19 -21.13 -8.40
CA ALA A 341 12.22 -20.68 -7.49
C ALA A 341 11.73 -19.57 -6.54
N VAL A 342 10.88 -18.64 -7.02
CA VAL A 342 10.16 -17.70 -6.15
C VAL A 342 9.22 -18.43 -5.20
N GLY A 343 8.47 -19.43 -5.68
CA GLY A 343 7.59 -20.26 -4.85
C GLY A 343 8.36 -21.01 -3.77
N ALA A 344 9.50 -21.60 -4.11
CA ALA A 344 10.40 -22.26 -3.17
C ALA A 344 10.98 -21.27 -2.14
N PHE A 345 11.38 -20.08 -2.57
CA PHE A 345 11.84 -19.02 -1.67
C PHE A 345 10.76 -18.59 -0.67
N VAL A 346 9.52 -18.37 -1.13
CA VAL A 346 8.39 -18.02 -0.26
C VAL A 346 8.08 -19.17 0.69
N LYS A 347 8.13 -20.43 0.22
CA LYS A 347 7.94 -21.62 1.04
C LYS A 347 9.05 -21.74 2.11
N ASN A 348 10.31 -21.50 1.75
CA ASN A 348 11.44 -21.53 2.66
C ASN A 348 11.41 -20.39 3.67
N ILE A 349 11.00 -19.18 3.28
CA ILE A 349 10.69 -18.08 4.21
C ILE A 349 9.58 -18.50 5.16
N GLY A 350 8.52 -19.12 4.65
CA GLY A 350 7.42 -19.63 5.46
C GLY A 350 7.91 -20.65 6.48
N HIS A 351 8.75 -21.60 6.06
CA HIS A 351 9.35 -22.61 6.93
C HIS A 351 10.35 -22.03 7.93
N ALA A 352 11.18 -21.07 7.54
CA ALA A 352 12.17 -20.46 8.43
C ALA A 352 11.52 -19.47 9.42
N PHE A 353 10.42 -18.81 9.03
CA PHE A 353 9.57 -18.04 9.95
C PHE A 353 8.80 -18.98 10.88
N ALA A 354 8.45 -20.17 10.41
CA ALA A 354 7.83 -21.20 11.22
C ALA A 354 8.84 -21.86 12.19
N SER A 355 10.09 -22.13 11.79
CA SER A 355 11.09 -22.88 12.57
C SER A 355 11.62 -22.18 13.82
N THR A 356 11.19 -20.94 14.09
CA THR A 356 11.34 -20.36 15.43
C THR A 356 10.35 -21.07 16.36
N ALA A 357 10.85 -22.03 17.15
CA ALA A 357 10.11 -23.12 17.82
C ALA A 357 8.81 -22.81 18.59
N LYS A 358 8.45 -21.54 18.82
CA LYS A 358 7.16 -21.13 19.43
C LYS A 358 6.14 -20.59 18.41
N LEU A 359 6.59 -20.09 17.25
CA LEU A 359 5.74 -19.61 16.16
C LEU A 359 5.23 -20.75 15.25
N GLU A 360 5.97 -21.86 15.14
CA GLU A 360 5.67 -22.98 14.24
C GLU A 360 4.25 -23.53 14.39
N GLY A 361 3.82 -23.76 15.64
CA GLY A 361 2.47 -24.23 15.95
C GLY A 361 1.41 -23.13 15.95
N GLU A 362 1.79 -21.88 16.20
CA GLU A 362 0.83 -20.78 16.34
C GLU A 362 0.42 -20.13 15.02
N ILE A 363 1.27 -20.14 13.99
CA ILE A 363 0.93 -19.49 12.70
C ILE A 363 -0.31 -20.13 12.05
N PRO A 364 -0.44 -21.47 11.95
CA PRO A 364 -1.67 -22.09 11.44
C PRO A 364 -2.88 -21.75 12.30
N ILE A 365 -2.71 -21.71 13.62
CA ILE A 365 -3.76 -21.33 14.57
C ILE A 365 -4.16 -19.86 14.37
N PHE A 366 -3.21 -18.96 14.14
CA PHE A 366 -3.46 -17.56 13.84
C PHE A 366 -4.27 -17.40 12.57
N PHE A 367 -3.88 -18.08 11.48
CA PHE A 367 -4.68 -18.05 10.25
C PHE A 367 -6.08 -18.60 10.45
N MET A 368 -6.21 -19.73 11.17
CA MET A 368 -7.51 -20.30 11.53
C MET A 368 -8.36 -19.30 12.32
N VAL A 369 -7.79 -18.66 13.35
CA VAL A 369 -8.46 -17.63 14.16
C VAL A 369 -8.96 -16.50 13.28
N TRP A 370 -8.13 -15.95 12.39
CA TRP A 370 -8.54 -14.81 11.55
C TRP A 370 -9.50 -15.20 10.42
N ILE A 371 -9.44 -16.43 9.90
CA ILE A 371 -10.46 -16.97 8.98
C ILE A 371 -11.81 -17.06 9.71
N LEU A 372 -11.83 -17.58 10.94
CA LEU A 372 -13.03 -17.66 11.77
C LEU A 372 -13.58 -16.26 12.08
N VAL A 373 -12.73 -15.28 12.38
CA VAL A 373 -13.14 -13.88 12.57
C VAL A 373 -13.82 -13.32 11.32
N VAL A 374 -13.22 -13.51 10.13
CA VAL A 374 -13.79 -13.05 8.86
C VAL A 374 -15.16 -13.71 8.62
N ALA A 375 -15.30 -15.00 8.88
CA ALA A 375 -16.56 -15.72 8.77
C ALA A 375 -17.61 -15.18 9.76
N SER A 376 -17.25 -15.00 11.04
CA SER A 376 -18.16 -14.48 12.07
C SER A 376 -18.60 -13.04 11.79
N LEU A 377 -17.70 -12.17 11.29
CA LEU A 377 -18.08 -10.80 10.91
C LEU A 377 -18.94 -10.76 9.65
N SER A 378 -18.75 -11.70 8.72
CA SER A 378 -19.62 -11.85 7.55
C SER A 378 -21.04 -12.27 7.96
N TYR A 379 -21.14 -13.16 8.96
CA TYR A 379 -22.41 -13.49 9.60
C TYR A 379 -23.05 -12.25 10.26
N CYS A 380 -22.31 -11.50 11.08
CA CYS A 380 -22.84 -10.27 11.71
C CYS A 380 -23.31 -9.22 10.70
N HIS A 381 -22.59 -9.07 9.58
CA HIS A 381 -23.00 -8.17 8.49
C HIS A 381 -24.35 -8.58 7.90
N THR A 382 -24.52 -9.88 7.63
CA THR A 382 -25.78 -10.44 7.14
C THR A 382 -26.92 -10.23 8.14
N VAL A 383 -26.68 -10.54 9.42
CA VAL A 383 -27.65 -10.32 10.51
C VAL A 383 -28.07 -8.86 10.57
N GLY A 384 -27.14 -7.91 10.44
CA GLY A 384 -27.48 -6.48 10.47
C GLY A 384 -28.34 -6.00 9.31
N ASN A 385 -28.29 -6.68 8.16
CA ASN A 385 -29.14 -6.37 7.00
C ASN A 385 -30.53 -7.00 7.11
N VAL A 386 -30.66 -8.13 7.84
CA VAL A 386 -31.90 -8.90 7.95
C VAL A 386 -32.72 -8.53 9.20
N THR A 387 -32.06 -8.15 10.29
CA THR A 387 -32.71 -7.91 11.59
C THR A 387 -32.87 -6.42 11.89
N SER A 388 -33.95 -6.05 12.59
CA SER A 388 -34.12 -4.70 13.13
C SER A 388 -33.10 -4.43 14.25
N PRO A 389 -32.58 -3.20 14.38
CA PRO A 389 -31.72 -2.83 15.50
C PRO A 389 -32.42 -2.99 16.85
N GLY A 390 -31.66 -3.35 17.88
CA GLY A 390 -32.16 -3.53 19.25
C GLY A 390 -31.86 -4.92 19.80
N THR A 391 -32.74 -5.42 20.66
CA THR A 391 -32.54 -6.67 21.40
C THR A 391 -32.43 -7.88 20.49
N THR A 392 -33.21 -7.95 19.41
CA THR A 392 -33.18 -9.08 18.46
C THR A 392 -31.82 -9.20 17.77
N ARG A 393 -31.26 -8.07 17.31
CA ARG A 393 -29.92 -8.04 16.71
C ARG A 393 -28.84 -8.35 17.75
N LEU A 394 -28.99 -7.86 18.99
CA LEU A 394 -28.05 -8.16 20.07
C LEU A 394 -27.98 -9.66 20.35
N LEU A 395 -29.14 -10.33 20.49
CA LEU A 395 -29.19 -11.77 20.74
C LEU A 395 -28.55 -12.58 19.61
N ALA A 396 -28.72 -12.14 18.36
CA ALA A 396 -28.09 -12.80 17.21
C ALA A 396 -26.56 -12.58 17.14
N VAL A 397 -26.05 -11.43 17.60
CA VAL A 397 -24.61 -11.11 17.60
C VAL A 397 -23.89 -11.66 18.84
N LEU A 398 -24.61 -11.92 19.94
CA LEU A 398 -24.04 -12.34 21.22
C LEU A 398 -23.16 -13.61 21.15
N PRO A 399 -23.51 -14.67 20.39
CA PRO A 399 -22.62 -15.83 20.23
C PRO A 399 -21.26 -15.46 19.64
N VAL A 400 -21.23 -14.52 18.68
CA VAL A 400 -19.98 -14.02 18.08
C VAL A 400 -19.16 -13.24 19.10
N VAL A 401 -19.81 -12.44 19.95
CA VAL A 401 -19.12 -11.69 21.01
C VAL A 401 -18.39 -12.62 21.98
N PHE A 402 -19.06 -13.68 22.44
CA PHE A 402 -18.44 -14.70 23.29
C PHE A 402 -17.31 -15.43 22.55
N PHE A 403 -17.51 -15.75 21.28
CA PHE A 403 -16.50 -16.41 20.48
C PHE A 403 -15.22 -15.55 20.31
N PHE A 404 -15.36 -14.23 20.19
CA PHE A 404 -14.23 -13.31 20.09
C PHE A 404 -13.46 -13.14 21.39
N PHE A 405 -14.06 -13.43 22.54
CA PHE A 405 -13.33 -13.60 23.81
C PHE A 405 -12.60 -14.95 23.86
N TYR A 406 -13.12 -15.99 23.22
CA TYR A 406 -12.49 -17.31 23.24
C TYR A 406 -11.30 -17.42 22.25
N LEU A 407 -11.46 -16.94 21.02
CA LEU A 407 -10.49 -17.13 19.93
C LEU A 407 -9.03 -16.75 20.27
N PRO A 408 -8.74 -15.61 20.94
CA PRO A 408 -7.37 -15.26 21.30
C PRO A 408 -6.70 -16.22 22.29
N LEU A 409 -7.47 -17.06 23.02
CA LEU A 409 -6.91 -18.04 23.95
C LEU A 409 -6.04 -19.09 23.26
N ASN A 410 -6.15 -19.25 21.95
CA ASN A 410 -5.31 -20.20 21.21
C ASN A 410 -3.96 -19.59 20.78
N LEU A 411 -3.71 -18.31 21.06
CA LEU A 411 -2.46 -17.61 20.75
C LEU A 411 -1.72 -17.28 22.06
N THR A 412 -0.45 -17.68 22.17
CA THR A 412 0.38 -17.52 23.38
C THR A 412 1.60 -16.62 23.17
N THR A 413 1.91 -16.24 21.93
CA THR A 413 2.97 -15.27 21.63
C THR A 413 2.53 -13.83 21.88
N ILE A 414 3.46 -12.96 22.27
CA ILE A 414 3.15 -11.55 22.53
C ILE A 414 2.86 -10.80 21.23
N PHE A 415 3.54 -11.14 20.12
CA PHE A 415 3.32 -10.48 18.82
C PHE A 415 2.02 -10.89 18.10
N LEU A 416 1.52 -12.11 18.29
CA LEU A 416 0.25 -12.54 17.66
C LEU A 416 -0.92 -12.46 18.64
N GLY A 417 -0.76 -12.99 19.86
CA GLY A 417 -1.83 -13.05 20.87
C GLY A 417 -2.19 -11.69 21.47
N GLY A 418 -1.20 -10.84 21.75
CA GLY A 418 -1.43 -9.49 22.29
C GLY A 418 -2.28 -8.61 21.36
N PRO A 419 -1.87 -8.38 20.11
CA PRO A 419 -2.67 -7.62 19.15
C PRO A 419 -4.00 -8.29 18.81
N SER A 420 -4.04 -9.63 18.65
CA SER A 420 -5.30 -10.33 18.33
C SER A 420 -6.32 -10.22 19.46
N SER A 421 -5.90 -10.36 20.72
CA SER A 421 -6.79 -10.16 21.86
C SER A 421 -7.29 -8.71 21.93
N PHE A 422 -6.43 -7.72 21.73
CA PHE A 422 -6.86 -6.32 21.69
C PHE A 422 -7.85 -6.04 20.54
N PHE A 423 -7.59 -6.52 19.33
CA PHE A 423 -8.47 -6.27 18.18
C PHE A 423 -9.80 -7.03 18.26
N LEU A 424 -9.81 -8.25 18.81
CA LEU A 424 -11.02 -9.09 18.85
C LEU A 424 -11.81 -8.88 20.14
N ALA A 425 -11.21 -9.22 21.29
CA ALA A 425 -11.87 -9.19 22.59
C ALA A 425 -12.26 -7.77 23.02
N TRP A 426 -11.48 -6.76 22.62
CA TRP A 426 -11.81 -5.36 22.90
C TRP A 426 -12.46 -4.67 21.70
N LEU A 427 -11.71 -4.41 20.64
CA LEU A 427 -12.15 -3.47 19.61
C LEU A 427 -13.38 -3.95 18.85
N ALA A 428 -13.33 -5.16 18.30
CA ALA A 428 -14.41 -5.73 17.52
C ALA A 428 -15.66 -5.97 18.39
N ASN A 429 -15.51 -6.55 19.58
CA ASN A 429 -16.63 -6.81 20.49
C ASN A 429 -17.40 -5.55 20.88
N PHE A 430 -16.72 -4.49 21.32
CA PHE A 430 -17.41 -3.27 21.71
C PHE A 430 -18.06 -2.56 20.52
N LYS A 431 -17.46 -2.63 19.33
CA LYS A 431 -18.09 -2.12 18.09
C LYS A 431 -19.30 -2.95 17.68
N LEU A 432 -19.27 -4.27 17.85
CA LEU A 432 -20.39 -5.17 17.59
C LEU A 432 -21.56 -4.93 18.56
N LEU A 433 -21.26 -4.67 19.84
CA LEU A 433 -22.28 -4.26 20.81
C LEU A 433 -22.96 -2.96 20.41
N LEU A 434 -22.20 -1.95 19.96
CA LEU A 434 -22.79 -0.71 19.43
C LEU A 434 -23.62 -0.96 18.16
N PHE A 435 -23.11 -1.82 17.26
CA PHE A 435 -23.79 -2.20 16.02
C PHE A 435 -25.15 -2.86 16.25
N ALA A 436 -25.29 -3.65 17.32
CA ALA A 436 -26.57 -4.22 17.73
C ALA A 436 -27.67 -3.16 17.94
N PHE A 437 -27.29 -1.99 18.46
CA PHE A 437 -28.18 -0.86 18.72
C PHE A 437 -28.15 0.23 17.65
N ASN A 438 -27.56 -0.05 16.48
CA ASN A 438 -27.37 0.92 15.38
C ASN A 438 -26.58 2.17 15.81
N LYS A 439 -25.61 1.99 16.71
CA LYS A 439 -24.68 3.03 17.18
C LYS A 439 -23.25 2.69 16.70
N GLY A 440 -22.35 3.66 16.80
CA GLY A 440 -20.93 3.45 16.53
C GLY A 440 -20.56 3.42 15.04
N PRO A 441 -19.30 3.08 14.72
CA PRO A 441 -18.75 3.21 13.36
C PRO A 441 -19.29 2.19 12.37
N LEU A 442 -19.81 1.05 12.85
CA LEU A 442 -20.35 -0.02 12.00
C LEU A 442 -21.80 0.24 11.54
N ALA A 443 -22.48 1.20 12.18
CA ALA A 443 -23.85 1.60 11.87
C ALA A 443 -23.84 2.80 10.91
N THR A 444 -23.58 2.57 9.63
CA THR A 444 -23.65 3.60 8.58
C THR A 444 -24.93 3.47 7.74
N THR A 445 -25.44 4.59 7.25
CA THR A 445 -26.52 4.66 6.27
C THR A 445 -25.98 5.34 5.00
N PRO A 446 -25.87 4.64 3.85
CA PRO A 446 -26.23 3.24 3.60
C PRO A 446 -25.30 2.22 4.30
N PRO A 447 -25.72 0.94 4.43
CA PRO A 447 -24.91 -0.11 5.06
C PRO A 447 -23.55 -0.25 4.38
N THR A 448 -22.46 -0.31 5.17
CA THR A 448 -21.11 -0.51 4.62
C THR A 448 -21.03 -1.84 3.86
N SER A 449 -20.31 -1.88 2.73
CA SER A 449 -19.99 -3.15 2.07
C SER A 449 -19.18 -4.07 2.99
N ILE A 450 -19.27 -5.38 2.80
CA ILE A 450 -18.56 -6.37 3.63
C ILE A 450 -17.05 -6.13 3.69
N SER A 451 -16.47 -5.68 2.57
CA SER A 451 -15.05 -5.31 2.43
C SER A 451 -14.63 -4.10 3.28
N HIS A 452 -15.58 -3.23 3.66
CA HIS A 452 -15.33 -2.11 4.57
C HIS A 452 -15.72 -2.48 6.01
N PHE A 453 -16.76 -3.29 6.19
CA PHE A 453 -17.27 -3.71 7.50
C PHE A 453 -16.22 -4.48 8.31
N ILE A 454 -15.56 -5.47 7.70
CA ILE A 454 -14.60 -6.34 8.40
C ILE A 454 -13.38 -5.55 8.91
N PRO A 455 -12.65 -4.79 8.07
CA PRO A 455 -11.53 -3.98 8.55
C PRO A 455 -11.97 -2.90 9.56
N LEU A 456 -13.19 -2.33 9.40
CA LEU A 456 -13.71 -1.33 10.32
C LEU A 456 -14.04 -1.91 11.69
N ALA A 457 -14.47 -3.16 11.76
CA ALA A 457 -14.71 -3.86 13.02
C ALA A 457 -13.39 -4.14 13.74
N CYS A 458 -12.41 -4.72 13.06
CA CYS A 458 -11.17 -5.19 13.67
C CYS A 458 -10.11 -4.10 13.89
N LEU A 459 -10.10 -3.01 13.11
CA LEU A 459 -9.00 -2.05 13.11
C LEU A 459 -9.40 -0.61 13.51
N PRO A 460 -8.45 0.19 14.04
CA PRO A 460 -8.62 1.62 14.34
C PRO A 460 -8.65 2.53 13.10
N ILE A 461 -9.49 2.23 12.11
CA ILE A 461 -9.47 2.92 10.81
C ILE A 461 -10.66 3.85 10.59
N LYS A 462 -10.41 4.93 9.84
CA LYS A 462 -11.43 5.80 9.25
C LYS A 462 -11.25 5.87 7.73
N PHE A 463 -12.34 5.62 7.01
CA PHE A 463 -12.36 5.79 5.56
C PHE A 463 -12.46 7.27 5.18
N ARG A 464 -11.75 7.67 4.12
CA ARG A 464 -11.60 9.07 3.71
C ARG A 464 -12.90 9.72 3.20
N ASN A 465 -13.90 8.93 2.83
CA ASN A 465 -15.13 9.38 2.15
C ASN A 465 -16.40 9.37 3.04
N ASP A 466 -16.26 9.44 4.37
CA ASP A 466 -17.43 9.49 5.26
C ASP A 466 -18.19 10.83 5.06
N PRO A 467 -19.48 10.83 4.63
CA PRO A 467 -20.23 12.03 4.25
C PRO A 467 -20.29 13.11 5.35
N LYS A 468 -20.17 12.70 6.62
CA LYS A 468 -20.26 13.58 7.79
C LYS A 468 -19.13 14.60 7.93
N ASN A 469 -18.05 14.49 7.16
CA ASN A 469 -16.94 15.44 7.20
C ASN A 469 -17.19 16.75 6.42
N HIS A 470 -18.17 16.79 5.52
CA HIS A 470 -18.49 18.01 4.77
C HIS A 470 -19.47 18.95 5.49
N GLU A 471 -20.30 18.45 6.40
CA GLU A 471 -21.35 19.28 7.03
C GLU A 471 -20.92 20.07 8.28
N LYS A 472 -19.78 19.74 8.92
CA LYS A 472 -19.37 20.41 10.18
C LYS A 472 -18.30 21.49 10.04
N LYS A 473 -17.92 21.86 8.82
CA LYS A 473 -16.94 22.93 8.55
C LYS A 473 -17.56 23.99 7.65
N GLU A 474 -18.40 24.85 8.22
CA GLU A 474 -18.55 26.26 7.83
C GLU A 474 -19.57 26.95 8.75
N ARG A 475 -19.10 27.56 9.84
CA ARG A 475 -19.73 28.76 10.39
C ARG A 475 -18.85 29.95 9.96
N PRO A 476 -19.41 30.98 9.31
CA PRO A 476 -18.63 32.06 8.72
C PRO A 476 -18.35 33.15 9.77
N ALA A 477 -17.41 32.92 10.68
CA ALA A 477 -16.88 33.99 11.55
C ALA A 477 -15.56 33.57 12.20
N GLN A 478 -14.46 33.63 11.44
CA GLN A 478 -13.07 33.88 11.90
C GLN A 478 -12.11 33.57 10.74
N ARG A 479 -12.11 34.47 9.75
CA ARG A 479 -11.06 34.56 8.75
C ARG A 479 -10.21 35.74 9.19
N ILE A 480 -9.07 35.48 9.83
CA ILE A 480 -7.82 36.27 9.90
C ILE A 480 -6.88 35.49 10.86
N SER A 481 -5.62 35.32 10.46
CA SER A 481 -4.54 34.51 11.07
C SER A 481 -4.49 33.01 10.70
N ALA A 482 -4.28 32.73 9.41
CA ALA A 482 -3.80 31.42 8.98
C ALA A 482 -2.25 31.41 8.90
N SER A 483 -1.58 31.28 10.06
CA SER A 483 -0.25 30.68 10.07
C SER A 483 -0.40 29.19 9.70
N LYS A 484 0.49 28.67 8.85
CA LYS A 484 0.53 27.25 8.41
C LYS A 484 0.64 26.29 9.61
N SER A 485 -0.46 25.96 10.26
CA SER A 485 -0.54 24.86 11.23
C SER A 485 -0.97 23.58 10.52
N LEU A 486 -0.20 22.50 10.69
CA LEU A 486 -0.55 21.15 10.25
C LEU A 486 -2.00 20.78 10.64
N PRO A 487 -2.72 19.96 9.85
CA PRO A 487 -4.03 19.46 10.24
C PRO A 487 -3.95 18.78 11.60
N LYS A 488 -4.85 19.16 12.53
CA LYS A 488 -4.96 18.55 13.87
C LYS A 488 -4.93 17.01 13.76
N GLY A 489 -3.82 16.41 14.21
CA GLY A 489 -3.63 14.95 14.24
C GLY A 489 -2.49 14.39 13.38
N GLN A 490 -1.83 15.17 12.50
CA GLN A 490 -0.66 14.69 11.75
C GLN A 490 0.64 15.16 12.41
N LYS A 491 1.27 14.25 13.17
CA LYS A 491 2.56 14.51 13.85
C LYS A 491 3.67 14.70 12.82
N SER A 492 4.63 15.56 13.13
CA SER A 492 5.80 15.78 12.27
C SER A 492 6.66 14.51 12.21
N THR A 493 7.30 14.25 11.08
CA THR A 493 8.28 13.16 10.94
C THR A 493 9.38 13.26 12.01
N LEU A 494 9.76 14.48 12.38
CA LEU A 494 10.73 14.75 13.44
C LEU A 494 10.27 14.19 14.80
N ASN A 495 8.99 14.29 15.15
CA ASN A 495 8.45 13.76 16.41
C ASN A 495 8.62 12.22 16.49
N TYR A 496 8.33 11.52 15.40
CA TYR A 496 8.54 10.06 15.33
C TYR A 496 10.03 9.69 15.38
N VAL A 497 10.89 10.45 14.71
CA VAL A 497 12.36 10.24 14.77
C VAL A 497 12.87 10.43 16.20
N THR A 498 12.47 11.49 16.89
CA THR A 498 12.83 11.72 18.29
C THR A 498 12.37 10.56 19.17
N LYS A 499 11.14 10.08 19.02
CA LYS A 499 10.61 8.94 19.79
C LYS A 499 11.35 7.63 19.48
N ALA A 500 11.73 7.41 18.22
CA ALA A 500 12.55 6.26 17.82
C ALA A 500 13.95 6.31 18.44
N LEU A 501 14.56 7.50 18.50
CA LEU A 501 15.84 7.70 19.19
C LEU A 501 15.71 7.41 20.69
N ILE A 502 14.69 7.97 21.36
CA ILE A 502 14.41 7.72 22.78
C ILE A 502 14.23 6.21 23.03
N PHE A 503 13.39 5.55 22.22
CA PHE A 503 13.16 4.12 22.31
C PHE A 503 14.46 3.32 22.18
N SER A 504 15.28 3.62 21.17
CA SER A 504 16.57 2.95 20.95
C SER A 504 17.55 3.16 22.10
N THR A 505 17.63 4.36 22.67
CA THR A 505 18.48 4.63 23.85
C THR A 505 17.98 3.88 25.08
N SER A 506 16.66 3.83 25.30
CA SER A 506 16.07 3.11 26.44
C SER A 506 16.37 1.61 26.40
N VAL A 507 16.38 0.99 25.21
CA VAL A 507 16.79 -0.42 25.04
C VAL A 507 18.24 -0.64 25.50
N HIS A 508 19.14 0.27 25.16
CA HIS A 508 20.55 0.15 25.56
C HIS A 508 20.75 0.34 27.08
N VAL A 509 20.00 1.27 27.68
CA VAL A 509 20.01 1.48 29.13
C VAL A 509 19.49 0.24 29.88
N TYR A 510 18.50 -0.46 29.32
CA TYR A 510 17.96 -1.68 29.91
C TYR A 510 18.93 -2.86 29.90
N HIS A 511 19.85 -2.93 28.92
CA HIS A 511 20.94 -3.91 28.95
C HIS A 511 21.87 -3.72 30.16
N ASN A 512 22.01 -2.49 30.67
CA ASN A 512 22.80 -2.17 31.85
C ASN A 512 21.96 -2.07 33.13
N LYS A 513 20.79 -2.72 33.19
CA LYS A 513 19.83 -2.63 34.30
C LYS A 513 20.41 -2.96 35.68
N GLN A 514 21.50 -3.74 35.74
CA GLN A 514 22.16 -4.13 37.00
C GLN A 514 22.73 -2.93 37.77
N PHE A 515 23.04 -1.81 37.09
CA PHE A 515 23.64 -0.63 37.70
C PHE A 515 22.62 0.48 38.01
N ILE A 516 21.32 0.24 37.76
CA ILE A 516 20.26 1.25 37.84
C ILE A 516 19.32 0.93 38.99
N HIS A 517 19.01 1.94 39.81
CA HIS A 517 18.07 1.78 40.91
C HIS A 517 16.69 1.29 40.40
N PRO A 518 16.03 0.30 41.05
CA PRO A 518 14.80 -0.33 40.55
C PRO A 518 13.66 0.63 40.20
N LYS A 519 13.46 1.69 41.02
CA LYS A 519 12.43 2.72 40.74
C LYS A 519 12.74 3.57 39.50
N ILE A 520 14.02 3.84 39.24
CA ILE A 520 14.46 4.57 38.04
C ILE A 520 14.25 3.67 36.81
N LEU A 521 14.55 2.37 36.95
CA LEU A 521 14.31 1.39 35.90
C LEU A 521 12.82 1.31 35.51
N LEU A 522 11.91 1.25 36.49
CA LEU A 522 10.45 1.27 36.25
C LEU A 522 9.99 2.57 35.55
N PHE A 523 10.53 3.71 35.95
CA PHE A 523 10.23 4.98 35.29
C PHE A 523 10.69 4.98 33.81
N LEU A 524 11.92 4.56 33.54
CA LEU A 524 12.44 4.43 32.17
C LEU A 524 11.64 3.41 31.35
N TYR A 525 11.18 2.34 31.99
CA TYR A 525 10.32 1.34 31.38
C TYR A 525 8.95 1.91 30.96
N SER A 526 8.39 2.86 31.72
CA SER A 526 7.17 3.59 31.33
C SER A 526 7.36 4.34 30.01
N ILE A 527 8.52 5.01 29.86
CA ILE A 527 8.88 5.75 28.64
C ILE A 527 9.07 4.77 27.47
N TYR A 528 9.76 3.66 27.71
CA TYR A 528 9.96 2.60 26.74
C TYR A 528 8.63 2.04 26.22
N MET A 529 7.69 1.69 27.11
CA MET A 529 6.39 1.15 26.73
C MET A 529 5.55 2.15 25.93
N TYR A 530 5.52 3.42 26.36
CA TYR A 530 4.79 4.47 25.65
C TYR A 530 5.35 4.70 24.23
N THR A 531 6.67 4.89 24.12
CA THR A 531 7.32 5.15 22.82
C THR A 531 7.23 3.94 21.88
N GLY A 532 7.42 2.73 22.40
CA GLY A 532 7.27 1.48 21.63
C GLY A 532 5.86 1.29 21.10
N LEU A 533 4.83 1.45 21.95
CA LEU A 533 3.44 1.30 21.53
C LEU A 533 3.05 2.33 20.46
N GLU A 534 3.47 3.59 20.62
CA GLU A 534 3.19 4.63 19.62
C GLU A 534 3.89 4.35 18.27
N LEU A 535 5.15 3.91 18.28
CA LEU A 535 5.88 3.59 17.05
C LEU A 535 5.28 2.39 16.31
N ILE A 536 4.90 1.33 17.04
CA ILE A 536 4.23 0.16 16.45
C ILE A 536 2.90 0.56 15.81
N LEU A 537 2.06 1.32 16.52
CA LEU A 537 0.78 1.77 15.99
C LEU A 537 0.93 2.74 14.81
N ALA A 538 1.96 3.59 14.82
CA ALA A 538 2.29 4.46 13.70
C ALA A 538 2.76 3.66 12.47
N LEU A 539 3.56 2.60 12.69
CA LEU A 539 3.98 1.68 11.63
C LEU A 539 2.77 0.97 11.03
N VAL A 540 1.92 0.34 11.85
CA VAL A 540 0.68 -0.32 11.40
C VAL A 540 -0.21 0.66 10.64
N GLY A 541 -0.38 1.89 11.15
CA GLY A 541 -1.16 2.91 10.49
C GLY A 541 -0.58 3.36 9.14
N SER A 542 0.73 3.42 9.02
CA SER A 542 1.42 3.71 7.76
C SER A 542 1.25 2.58 6.74
N LEU A 543 1.37 1.33 7.17
CA LEU A 543 1.15 0.14 6.33
C LEU A 543 -0.31 0.07 5.87
N ALA A 544 -1.27 0.30 6.77
CA ALA A 544 -2.69 0.35 6.43
C ALA A 544 -2.99 1.47 5.41
N ARG A 545 -2.36 2.63 5.55
CA ARG A 545 -2.47 3.72 4.56
C ARG A 545 -1.91 3.32 3.20
N VAL A 546 -0.77 2.63 3.18
CA VAL A 546 -0.10 2.19 1.94
C VAL A 546 -0.89 1.10 1.22
N PHE A 547 -1.29 0.06 1.94
CA PHE A 547 -1.91 -1.14 1.34
C PHE A 547 -3.43 -1.01 1.15
N LEU A 548 -4.13 -0.35 2.07
CA LEU A 548 -5.59 -0.28 2.07
C LEU A 548 -6.14 1.11 1.74
N GLY A 549 -5.29 2.15 1.66
CA GLY A 549 -5.72 3.53 1.38
C GLY A 549 -6.56 4.16 2.49
N VAL A 550 -6.55 3.59 3.70
CA VAL A 550 -7.33 4.04 4.85
C VAL A 550 -6.50 4.93 5.78
N ASN A 551 -7.15 5.87 6.47
CA ASN A 551 -6.46 6.65 7.50
C ASN A 551 -6.60 5.94 8.84
N PHE A 552 -5.48 5.66 9.47
CA PHE A 552 -5.44 5.15 10.84
C PHE A 552 -5.67 6.29 11.84
N GLU A 553 -6.49 6.06 12.86
CA GLU A 553 -6.70 7.07 13.89
C GLU A 553 -5.46 7.20 14.80
N PRO A 554 -5.00 8.43 15.10
CA PRO A 554 -3.95 8.62 16.08
C PRO A 554 -4.45 8.18 17.45
N GLN A 555 -3.67 7.33 18.12
CA GLN A 555 -4.03 6.75 19.42
C GLN A 555 -3.59 7.64 20.59
N PHE A 556 -2.56 8.46 20.37
CA PHE A 556 -1.97 9.34 21.39
C PHE A 556 -1.83 10.77 20.88
N ASP A 557 -2.17 11.75 21.72
CA ASP A 557 -1.98 13.19 21.46
C ASP A 557 -1.11 13.82 22.57
N GLU A 558 0.19 13.52 22.51
CA GLU A 558 1.23 13.97 23.43
C GLU A 558 0.77 13.96 24.91
N PRO A 559 0.56 12.76 25.49
CA PRO A 559 -0.08 12.60 26.80
C PRO A 559 0.69 13.26 27.95
N TYR A 560 2.00 13.45 27.81
CA TYR A 560 2.84 14.16 28.78
C TYR A 560 2.59 15.67 28.84
N LEU A 561 1.81 16.23 27.90
CA LEU A 561 1.35 17.63 27.94
C LEU A 561 -0.04 17.76 28.59
N ALA A 562 -0.54 16.71 29.24
CA ALA A 562 -1.82 16.75 29.92
C ALA A 562 -1.81 17.76 31.07
N THR A 563 -2.87 18.55 31.17
CA THR A 563 -3.05 19.57 32.23
C THR A 563 -3.90 19.09 33.40
N SER A 564 -4.59 17.97 33.25
CA SER A 564 -5.41 17.32 34.28
C SER A 564 -5.66 15.84 33.95
N LEU A 565 -6.25 15.06 34.88
CA LEU A 565 -6.58 13.65 34.61
C LEU A 565 -7.68 13.53 33.55
N GLN A 566 -8.62 14.48 33.55
CA GLN A 566 -9.66 14.56 32.52
C GLN A 566 -9.06 14.81 31.13
N ASP A 567 -8.06 15.67 31.03
CA ASP A 567 -7.34 15.94 29.77
C ASP A 567 -6.57 14.71 29.29
N PHE A 568 -5.83 14.06 30.22
CA PHE A 568 -5.05 12.86 29.96
C PHE A 568 -5.91 11.72 29.38
N TRP A 569 -6.91 11.23 30.12
CA TRP A 569 -7.73 10.08 29.72
C TRP A 569 -8.76 10.42 28.64
N GLY A 570 -9.26 11.65 28.62
CA GLY A 570 -10.33 12.05 27.72
C GLY A 570 -9.87 12.35 26.31
N SER A 571 -8.66 12.90 26.15
CA SER A 571 -8.25 13.46 24.86
C SER A 571 -6.84 13.11 24.39
N ARG A 572 -5.97 12.60 25.26
CA ARG A 572 -4.55 12.40 24.93
C ARG A 572 -4.05 10.97 24.99
N TRP A 573 -4.59 10.14 25.89
CA TRP A 573 -4.20 8.76 26.08
C TRP A 573 -5.22 7.79 25.50
N ASN A 574 -4.76 6.86 24.65
CA ASN A 574 -5.56 5.81 24.01
C ASN A 574 -6.97 6.28 23.57
N ILE A 575 -6.97 7.30 22.70
CA ILE A 575 -8.16 8.05 22.30
C ILE A 575 -9.26 7.12 21.76
N MET A 576 -8.88 6.02 21.10
CA MET A 576 -9.82 5.04 20.59
C MET A 576 -10.60 4.35 21.71
N VAL A 577 -9.94 3.90 22.78
CA VAL A 577 -10.62 3.24 23.91
C VAL A 577 -11.62 4.20 24.54
N SER A 578 -11.24 5.45 24.78
CA SER A 578 -12.16 6.47 25.31
C SER A 578 -13.36 6.73 24.39
N ARG A 579 -13.15 6.75 23.07
CA ARG A 579 -14.23 6.90 22.07
C ARG A 579 -15.18 5.71 22.01
N ILE A 580 -14.72 4.51 22.35
CA ILE A 580 -15.53 3.29 22.34
C ILE A 580 -16.29 3.13 23.66
N LEU A 581 -15.61 3.34 24.79
CA LEU A 581 -16.22 3.25 26.12
C LEU A 581 -17.28 4.33 26.36
N HIS A 582 -17.13 5.51 25.75
CA HIS A 582 -18.10 6.59 25.92
C HIS A 582 -19.55 6.19 25.51
N PRO A 583 -19.82 5.73 24.28
CA PRO A 583 -21.15 5.29 23.88
C PRO A 583 -21.56 3.90 24.40
N THR A 584 -20.61 3.02 24.75
CA THR A 584 -20.92 1.65 25.22
C THR A 584 -21.21 1.57 26.72
N VAL A 585 -20.49 2.34 27.54
CA VAL A 585 -20.56 2.24 29.02
C VAL A 585 -20.98 3.57 29.61
N TYR A 586 -20.23 4.64 29.33
CA TYR A 586 -20.45 5.93 29.99
C TYR A 586 -21.86 6.48 29.74
N GLN A 587 -22.30 6.55 28.48
CA GLN A 587 -23.60 7.11 28.13
C GLN A 587 -24.77 6.29 28.70
N PRO A 588 -24.84 4.95 28.53
CA PRO A 588 -25.91 4.15 29.15
C PRO A 588 -25.95 4.26 30.67
N VAL A 589 -24.80 4.17 31.35
CA VAL A 589 -24.75 4.27 32.82
C VAL A 589 -25.16 5.67 33.27
N ARG A 590 -24.76 6.73 32.55
CA ARG A 590 -25.20 8.10 32.83
C ARG A 590 -26.70 8.23 32.67
N GLU A 591 -27.29 7.73 31.59
CA GLU A 591 -28.74 7.79 31.34
C GLU A 591 -29.52 7.10 32.45
N ILE A 592 -29.13 5.87 32.84
CA ILE A 592 -29.73 5.12 33.96
C ILE A 592 -29.59 5.90 35.28
N SER A 593 -28.40 6.43 35.55
CA SER A 593 -28.11 7.16 36.79
C SER A 593 -28.79 8.52 36.87
N THR A 594 -29.25 9.07 35.74
CA THR A 594 -29.90 10.38 35.70
C THR A 594 -31.23 10.38 36.44
N GLY A 595 -31.96 9.25 36.41
CA GLY A 595 -33.21 9.10 37.16
C GLY A 595 -33.01 9.14 38.67
N ALA A 596 -31.93 8.55 39.19
CA ALA A 596 -31.67 8.45 40.63
C ALA A 596 -30.87 9.62 41.22
N LEU A 597 -29.85 10.11 40.50
CA LEU A 597 -28.86 11.08 41.02
C LEU A 597 -28.98 12.48 40.37
N GLY A 598 -29.89 12.63 39.41
CA GLY A 598 -30.04 13.84 38.61
C GLY A 598 -28.92 14.07 37.59
N THR A 599 -29.17 14.97 36.63
CA THR A 599 -28.25 15.26 35.51
C THR A 599 -26.89 15.80 35.97
N LYS A 600 -26.84 16.46 37.14
CA LYS A 600 -25.63 17.03 37.72
C LYS A 600 -24.65 15.96 38.19
N TRP A 601 -25.11 14.88 38.81
CA TRP A 601 -24.24 13.87 39.44
C TRP A 601 -24.15 12.56 38.68
N ALA A 602 -25.06 12.30 37.72
CA ALA A 602 -25.02 11.13 36.84
C ALA A 602 -23.66 10.83 36.15
N PRO A 603 -22.78 11.82 35.84
CA PRO A 603 -21.45 11.53 35.30
C PRO A 603 -20.52 10.73 36.22
N ILE A 604 -20.67 10.80 37.55
CA ILE A 604 -19.79 10.12 38.51
C ILE A 604 -19.85 8.59 38.36
N PRO A 605 -21.02 7.93 38.53
CA PRO A 605 -21.12 6.48 38.35
C PRO A 605 -20.74 6.06 36.93
N ALA A 606 -21.00 6.90 35.92
CA ALA A 606 -20.61 6.63 34.54
C ALA A 606 -19.09 6.61 34.32
N VAL A 607 -18.33 7.52 34.97
CA VAL A 607 -16.87 7.50 34.94
C VAL A 607 -16.35 6.24 35.65
N ILE A 608 -16.82 5.96 36.86
CA ILE A 608 -16.36 4.79 37.64
C ILE A 608 -16.62 3.50 36.86
N ALA A 609 -17.82 3.34 36.29
CA ALA A 609 -18.15 2.17 35.47
C ALA A 609 -17.25 2.05 34.23
N SER A 610 -16.94 3.17 33.56
CA SER A 610 -16.05 3.16 32.39
C SER A 610 -14.63 2.72 32.74
N PHE A 611 -14.10 3.20 33.87
CA PHE A 611 -12.79 2.78 34.35
C PHE A 611 -12.78 1.33 34.83
N PHE A 612 -13.86 0.86 35.48
CA PHE A 612 -14.00 -0.53 35.88
C PHE A 612 -14.00 -1.49 34.67
N VAL A 613 -14.80 -1.20 33.64
CA VAL A 613 -14.82 -2.00 32.40
C VAL A 613 -13.45 -1.98 31.72
N SER A 614 -12.79 -0.81 31.67
CA SER A 614 -11.41 -0.72 31.17
C SER A 614 -10.46 -1.60 31.98
N ALA A 615 -10.60 -1.65 33.30
CA ALA A 615 -9.77 -2.47 34.17
C ALA A 615 -9.92 -3.97 33.90
N VAL A 616 -11.16 -4.45 33.83
CA VAL A 616 -11.46 -5.86 33.52
C VAL A 616 -10.90 -6.24 32.16
N MET A 617 -11.01 -5.37 31.15
CA MET A 617 -10.43 -5.61 29.83
C MET A 617 -8.90 -5.68 29.84
N HIS A 618 -8.23 -4.87 30.64
CA HIS A 618 -6.77 -4.97 30.78
C HIS A 618 -6.37 -6.25 31.51
N GLU A 619 -7.03 -6.63 32.60
CA GLU A 619 -6.79 -7.92 33.28
C GLU A 619 -6.92 -9.10 32.31
N LEU A 620 -7.96 -9.07 31.46
CA LEU A 620 -8.19 -10.09 30.44
C LEU A 620 -7.08 -10.11 29.38
N ILE A 621 -6.61 -8.95 28.91
CA ILE A 621 -5.51 -8.87 27.95
C ILE A 621 -4.20 -9.39 28.52
N PHE A 622 -3.87 -9.02 29.76
CA PHE A 622 -2.67 -9.54 30.41
C PHE A 622 -2.79 -11.03 30.74
N TYR A 623 -4.00 -11.53 31.00
CA TYR A 623 -4.24 -12.97 31.08
C TYR A 623 -3.97 -13.67 29.75
N TYR A 624 -4.40 -13.12 28.60
CA TYR A 624 -4.07 -13.72 27.30
C TYR A 624 -2.57 -13.79 27.04
N ILE A 625 -1.82 -12.74 27.41
CA ILE A 625 -0.38 -12.62 27.18
C ILE A 625 0.42 -13.50 28.17
N GLY A 626 0.19 -13.34 29.47
CA GLY A 626 1.00 -13.99 30.51
C GLY A 626 0.47 -15.34 31.00
N ARG A 627 -0.81 -15.67 30.76
CA ARG A 627 -1.50 -16.88 31.27
C ARG A 627 -1.46 -17.05 32.80
N THR A 628 -1.27 -15.95 33.51
CA THR A 628 -1.33 -15.87 34.97
C THR A 628 -2.68 -15.33 35.43
N LEU A 629 -3.24 -15.87 36.51
CA LEU A 629 -4.50 -15.40 37.09
C LEU A 629 -4.45 -13.91 37.50
N PRO A 630 -5.57 -13.17 37.45
CA PRO A 630 -5.64 -11.75 37.84
C PRO A 630 -5.41 -11.53 39.35
N THR A 631 -4.57 -10.56 39.71
CA THR A 631 -4.21 -10.12 41.08
C THR A 631 -4.97 -8.86 41.45
N TRP A 632 -5.75 -8.32 40.50
CA TRP A 632 -6.62 -7.15 40.67
C TRP A 632 -5.89 -5.83 40.94
N GLU A 633 -4.55 -5.80 40.92
CA GLU A 633 -3.75 -4.58 41.07
C GLU A 633 -3.97 -3.60 39.92
N LEU A 634 -4.12 -4.10 38.68
CA LEU A 634 -4.49 -3.27 37.54
C LEU A 634 -5.92 -2.74 37.70
N THR A 635 -6.81 -3.55 38.27
CA THR A 635 -8.16 -3.11 38.62
C THR A 635 -8.12 -1.96 39.62
N CYS A 636 -7.31 -2.07 40.66
CA CYS A 636 -7.07 -0.99 41.63
C CYS A 636 -6.51 0.27 40.95
N PHE A 637 -5.56 0.14 40.01
CA PHE A 637 -5.01 1.28 39.27
C PHE A 637 -6.10 2.07 38.52
N PHE A 638 -6.92 1.39 37.70
CA PHE A 638 -7.96 2.08 36.95
C PHE A 638 -9.07 2.63 37.86
N LEU A 639 -9.49 1.89 38.89
CA LEU A 639 -10.50 2.38 39.83
C LEU A 639 -10.02 3.62 40.59
N LEU A 640 -8.75 3.63 41.05
CA LEU A 640 -8.15 4.81 41.67
C LEU A 640 -8.20 6.02 40.74
N HIS A 641 -7.83 5.83 39.46
CA HIS A 641 -7.91 6.90 38.46
C HIS A 641 -9.35 7.35 38.19
N GLY A 642 -10.32 6.42 38.16
CA GLY A 642 -11.74 6.72 38.01
C GLY A 642 -12.31 7.53 39.18
N ILE A 643 -11.91 7.20 40.41
CA ILE A 643 -12.28 7.94 41.63
C ILE A 643 -11.65 9.35 41.61
N CYS A 644 -10.34 9.46 41.36
CA CYS A 644 -9.65 10.75 41.29
C CYS A 644 -10.22 11.65 40.17
N LEU A 645 -10.54 11.09 39.02
CA LEU A 645 -11.22 11.82 37.94
C LEU A 645 -12.63 12.26 38.34
N SER A 646 -13.37 11.43 39.07
CA SER A 646 -14.69 11.78 39.58
C SER A 646 -14.60 12.93 40.59
N ILE A 647 -13.61 12.91 41.49
CA ILE A 647 -13.31 14.02 42.40
C ILE A 647 -12.96 15.29 41.60
N GLU A 648 -12.12 15.19 40.57
CA GLU A 648 -11.81 16.33 39.69
C GLU A 648 -13.08 16.94 39.05
N ILE A 649 -14.02 16.09 38.60
CA ILE A 649 -15.31 16.52 38.05
C ILE A 649 -16.18 17.20 39.11
N VAL A 650 -16.23 16.65 40.33
CA VAL A 650 -16.97 17.23 41.47
C VAL A 650 -16.43 18.62 41.80
N ILE A 651 -15.11 18.76 41.94
CA ILE A 651 -14.45 20.03 42.24
C ILE A 651 -14.73 21.04 41.13
N LYS A 652 -14.51 20.66 39.86
CA LYS A 652 -14.79 21.55 38.71
C LYS A 652 -16.24 22.02 38.68
N LYS A 653 -17.19 21.16 39.05
CA LYS A 653 -18.62 21.51 39.11
C LYS A 653 -18.99 22.33 40.35
N ALA A 654 -18.33 22.13 41.48
CA ALA A 654 -18.56 22.88 42.71
C ALA A 654 -18.12 24.35 42.56
N PHE A 655 -17.08 24.62 41.77
CA PHE A 655 -16.57 25.95 41.49
C PHE A 655 -17.05 26.54 40.14
N ASP A 656 -18.13 26.02 39.54
CA ASP A 656 -18.67 26.44 38.24
C ASP A 656 -17.62 26.55 37.11
N GLY A 657 -16.54 25.77 37.20
CA GLY A 657 -15.40 25.83 36.27
C GLY A 657 -14.55 27.10 36.35
N LYS A 658 -14.80 27.99 37.31
CA LYS A 658 -14.04 29.24 37.55
C LYS A 658 -12.68 28.97 38.20
N TRP A 659 -12.57 27.92 39.01
CA TRP A 659 -11.30 27.50 39.61
C TRP A 659 -10.50 26.65 38.63
N ARG A 660 -9.33 27.15 38.20
CA ARG A 660 -8.36 26.42 37.38
C ARG A 660 -6.95 26.72 37.87
N LEU A 661 -6.22 25.68 38.24
CA LEU A 661 -4.78 25.80 38.49
C LEU A 661 -4.06 26.20 37.19
N PRO A 662 -3.00 27.04 37.27
CA PRO A 662 -2.16 27.33 36.11
C PRO A 662 -1.61 26.04 35.51
N ALA A 663 -1.58 25.94 34.18
CA ALA A 663 -1.11 24.75 33.46
C ALA A 663 0.33 24.34 33.85
N ALA A 664 1.16 25.33 34.22
CA ALA A 664 2.53 25.10 34.70
C ALA A 664 2.59 24.32 36.03
N VAL A 665 1.53 24.34 36.84
CA VAL A 665 1.43 23.60 38.11
C VAL A 665 0.57 22.35 37.93
N SER A 666 -0.57 22.48 37.25
CA SER A 666 -1.51 21.37 37.07
C SER A 666 -0.95 20.26 36.19
N GLY A 667 -0.17 20.61 35.16
CA GLY A 667 0.45 19.65 34.24
C GLY A 667 1.45 18.72 34.94
N PRO A 668 2.50 19.26 35.60
CA PRO A 668 3.43 18.45 36.37
C PRO A 668 2.75 17.62 37.46
N LEU A 669 1.75 18.17 38.15
CA LEU A 669 1.01 17.44 39.18
C LEU A 669 0.23 16.25 38.59
N ALA A 670 -0.48 16.45 37.47
CA ALA A 670 -1.21 15.38 36.79
C ALA A 670 -0.27 14.29 36.29
N MET A 671 0.87 14.67 35.69
CA MET A 671 1.86 13.71 35.22
C MET A 671 2.58 12.98 36.36
N ALA A 672 2.92 13.68 37.45
CA ALA A 672 3.50 13.07 38.63
C ALA A 672 2.55 12.03 39.24
N PHE A 673 1.26 12.34 39.33
CA PHE A 673 0.24 11.39 39.77
C PHE A 673 0.19 10.15 38.86
N VAL A 674 0.04 10.34 37.54
CA VAL A 674 -0.06 9.24 36.57
C VAL A 674 1.17 8.35 36.58
N VAL A 675 2.37 8.95 36.66
CA VAL A 675 3.63 8.21 36.70
C VAL A 675 3.79 7.48 38.03
N ALA A 676 3.48 8.12 39.16
CA ALA A 676 3.61 7.51 40.48
C ALA A 676 2.68 6.30 40.65
N THR A 677 1.40 6.44 40.28
CA THR A 677 0.44 5.33 40.31
C THR A 677 0.78 4.26 39.28
N GLY A 678 1.31 4.62 38.11
CA GLY A 678 1.77 3.68 37.09
C GLY A 678 2.95 2.83 37.56
N VAL A 679 3.97 3.46 38.17
CA VAL A 679 5.13 2.77 38.73
C VAL A 679 4.76 1.91 39.94
N TRP A 680 3.72 2.29 40.69
CA TRP A 680 3.28 1.54 41.87
C TRP A 680 2.37 0.36 41.54
N LEU A 681 1.31 0.57 40.74
CA LEU A 681 0.23 -0.42 40.57
C LEU A 681 0.15 -1.03 39.18
N PHE A 682 0.70 -0.38 38.14
CA PHE A 682 0.54 -0.84 36.77
C PHE A 682 1.76 -1.65 36.30
N LEU A 683 2.95 -1.09 36.44
CA LEU A 683 4.19 -1.70 35.94
C LEU A 683 4.63 -2.95 36.72
N PRO A 684 4.61 -2.97 38.07
CA PRO A 684 5.03 -4.16 38.80
C PRO A 684 4.17 -5.37 38.45
N SER A 685 2.86 -5.18 38.34
CA SER A 685 1.94 -6.24 37.93
C SER A 685 2.30 -6.78 36.56
N ILE A 686 2.55 -5.91 35.57
CA ILE A 686 2.91 -6.35 34.21
C ILE A 686 4.26 -7.07 34.18
N MET A 687 5.26 -6.54 34.87
CA MET A 687 6.61 -7.12 34.90
C MET A 687 6.62 -8.49 35.58
N VAL A 688 5.95 -8.63 36.72
CA VAL A 688 5.91 -9.89 37.49
C VAL A 688 5.05 -10.95 36.79
N ARG A 689 3.97 -10.55 36.10
CA ARG A 689 3.01 -11.49 35.48
C ARG A 689 3.42 -11.97 34.10
N CYS A 690 3.91 -11.04 33.28
CA CYS A 690 4.04 -11.29 31.84
C CYS A 690 5.49 -11.32 31.38
N GLU A 691 6.44 -10.83 32.19
CA GLU A 691 7.84 -10.58 31.77
C GLU A 691 7.92 -10.13 30.29
N PRO A 692 7.17 -9.10 29.88
CA PRO A 692 6.93 -8.86 28.46
C PRO A 692 8.20 -8.40 27.74
N ASP A 693 9.19 -7.89 28.48
CA ASP A 693 10.54 -7.64 28.00
C ASP A 693 11.27 -8.93 27.62
N VAL A 694 11.18 -9.98 28.44
CA VAL A 694 11.78 -11.29 28.16
C VAL A 694 11.08 -11.95 26.97
N MET A 695 9.74 -11.92 26.94
CA MET A 695 8.96 -12.46 25.82
C MET A 695 9.26 -11.72 24.51
N ALA A 696 9.21 -10.37 24.53
CA ALA A 696 9.49 -9.56 23.35
C ALA A 696 10.94 -9.70 22.89
N TYR A 697 11.91 -9.75 23.81
CA TYR A 697 13.31 -9.97 23.47
C TYR A 697 13.54 -11.35 22.86
N ARG A 698 12.93 -12.41 23.41
CA ARG A 698 13.01 -13.76 22.86
C ARG A 698 12.43 -13.82 21.45
N GLU A 699 11.24 -13.27 21.24
CA GLU A 699 10.58 -13.26 19.93
C GLU A 699 11.31 -12.35 18.93
N TYR A 700 11.84 -11.20 19.37
CA TYR A 700 12.67 -10.31 18.55
C TYR A 700 13.99 -10.98 18.17
N THR A 701 14.67 -11.64 19.12
CA THR A 701 15.92 -12.36 18.84
C THR A 701 15.66 -13.46 17.84
N ALA A 702 14.59 -14.25 18.02
CA ALA A 702 14.17 -15.25 17.06
C ALA A 702 13.88 -14.66 15.66
N PHE A 703 13.23 -13.50 15.59
CA PHE A 703 13.03 -12.78 14.32
C PHE A 703 14.34 -12.28 13.71
N THR A 704 15.26 -11.75 14.51
CA THR A 704 16.57 -11.29 14.01
C THR A 704 17.46 -12.45 13.59
N GLU A 705 17.40 -13.59 14.27
CA GLU A 705 18.07 -14.83 13.89
C GLU A 705 17.47 -15.40 12.62
N PHE A 706 16.14 -15.35 12.45
CA PHE A 706 15.49 -15.61 11.17
C PHE A 706 15.99 -14.68 10.08
N MET A 707 16.00 -13.36 10.30
CA MET A 707 16.49 -12.38 9.34
C MET A 707 17.99 -12.54 9.04
N LYS A 708 18.79 -12.96 10.04
CA LYS A 708 20.20 -13.33 9.88
C LYS A 708 20.35 -14.67 9.17
N SER A 709 19.45 -15.63 9.34
CA SER A 709 19.44 -16.91 8.62
C SER A 709 19.06 -16.70 7.17
N VAL A 710 18.04 -15.88 6.88
CA VAL A 710 17.70 -15.39 5.54
C VAL A 710 18.89 -14.61 4.96
N GLY A 711 19.50 -13.72 5.75
CA GLY A 711 20.67 -12.95 5.36
C GLY A 711 21.91 -13.81 5.12
N ASN A 712 22.14 -14.84 5.93
CA ASN A 712 23.26 -15.78 5.83
C ASN A 712 23.02 -16.81 4.73
N PHE A 713 21.78 -17.21 4.46
CA PHE A 713 21.44 -17.97 3.25
C PHE A 713 21.80 -17.12 2.03
N VAL A 714 21.43 -15.84 2.04
CA VAL A 714 21.82 -14.88 0.99
C VAL A 714 23.34 -14.65 0.95
N LYS A 715 24.07 -14.70 2.08
CA LYS A 715 25.49 -14.33 2.22
C LYS A 715 26.47 -15.51 2.11
N VAL A 716 26.12 -16.72 2.55
CA VAL A 716 26.87 -17.98 2.34
C VAL A 716 26.83 -18.34 0.86
N SER A 717 25.68 -18.13 0.21
CA SER A 717 25.58 -18.14 -1.24
C SER A 717 26.42 -17.05 -1.91
N PHE A 718 26.68 -15.92 -1.26
CA PHE A 718 27.54 -14.84 -1.75
C PHE A 718 29.05 -15.09 -1.56
N LEU A 719 29.47 -15.71 -0.45
CA LEU A 719 30.88 -16.00 -0.15
C LEU A 719 31.42 -17.24 -0.86
N SER A 720 30.56 -18.23 -1.17
CA SER A 720 30.88 -19.35 -2.07
C SER A 720 31.28 -18.88 -3.50
N ILE A 721 30.88 -17.66 -3.88
CA ILE A 721 31.13 -17.03 -5.18
C ILE A 721 32.43 -16.20 -5.20
N VAL A 722 32.98 -15.80 -4.05
CA VAL A 722 34.25 -15.03 -4.00
C VAL A 722 35.48 -15.95 -3.90
N GLY A 723 35.27 -17.23 -3.59
CA GLY A 723 36.33 -18.25 -3.49
C GLY A 723 36.46 -19.19 -4.70
N LYS A 724 35.84 -18.91 -5.85
CA LYS A 724 36.02 -19.70 -7.08
C LYS A 724 36.21 -18.83 -8.30
#